data_AF-A0A948GQX5-F1
#
_entry.id   AF-A0A948GQX5-F1
#
_cell.length_a   1.000
_cell.length_b   1.000
_cell.length_c   1.000
_cell.angle_alpha   90.00
_cell.angle_beta   90.00
_cell.angle_gamma   90.00
#
_symmetry.space_group_name_H-M   'P 1'
#
loop_
_entity.id
_entity.type
_entity.pdbx_description
1 polymer ?
#
loop_
_entity_poly.entity_id
_entity_poly.type
_entity_poly.pdbx_seq_one_letter_code
_entity_poly.pdbx_strand_id
1 'polypeptide(L)'
;MLSNIIDWSARNKFLILLATLFIILAGIYAVIKTPLDALPDLSDVQVIVYTEYPGQAPQVVEDQVSYPLTTALLSVPKSKVVRGFSFFGASFVYVIFEDGTDIYWARSRVLEYLSTVAGRLPQGVAPSLGPDASGVGWVYQYVVQGANHTLAELRTLQDWYLRYQITKAHGVSEVASIGGFVQQYQVTVDPAKLRAYGVSLMTVANAIRNSNRDVGGRVVEMAETEYMVRGRGYLRGRGDLEQLVVKTDKGTPVLLRDLARVELGPDERRGIAELNGEGEAVSGIVVARYGQNALEVIGNVKEKIREVSAGLPEGVSIETVYDRSELIERAIATLKTTLVEEALIVAAVCIVFLLHVRSALVVVLMLPVAVLIAFIAMRLLGMNSNIMSLGGIAIAIGVMVDAAIVMIENAHKHLERLRHDHTAAERLEAMILACREVGPALFFSLLIITVSFLPVFTLEAQEGRLFAPLAWTKTFAMAGAALLSVTLVPVLMLLFVRGRIISENSNPVNRILIALYRPIIAGVMRWKLTTIAIAIAAMAVSIWPAMKLGAEFMPTLNEGTLFYMPTGLPAMSVTKAAELLQTQNKIIKSFPEVASVIGKSGRAQTATDPAPIEMFETVINLKPESEWRPGLTVDGLIAELDRALQFPGIANSWTMPIKARIDMLSTGIRTPVGIKVFGKNLEEMEKLARQIETVVKAVPGTSSAYAERITGGYYLDIEPDRAALARYGILVGDLQDVVATALGGEMVTTAVEGRERFGVSIRYPRELRDDPQKIAANVLVPVMAEAGQAATMVPLGQVAQVRIVKGAPSIRTENALLSAYIYVDIRDRDIGSYVAEAKRAVAARVAFPQGTYVTWSGQFEYMERALERLKIVVPFTLLIIFLLLYLNFRRLAPTLIVMLTVPFALVGGVWLMWLLGYNLSVAVAVGFIALAGVAAETGVVMLVYLDNAWEDARKNSALAGRRANAAELYAAVMAGAVERVRPKMMTVVSTMAGLLPIMWSTGAGSEVMRRIAAPMVGGMISSTVLTLVVIPAIYALVEGWRLRRNGGGA
;
A
#
# COMPACT_ATOMS: atom_id res chain seq x y z
N MET A 1 -0.80 -41.14 21.14
CA MET A 1 -1.97 -40.30 20.78
C MET A 1 -2.17 -40.24 19.27
N LEU A 2 -1.24 -39.65 18.48
CA LEU A 2 -1.38 -39.55 17.01
C LEU A 2 -1.63 -40.89 16.31
N SER A 3 -0.91 -41.95 16.69
CA SER A 3 -1.14 -43.31 16.16
C SER A 3 -2.53 -43.89 16.46
N ASN A 4 -3.22 -43.40 17.50
CA ASN A 4 -4.60 -43.80 17.80
C ASN A 4 -5.61 -43.04 16.94
N ILE A 5 -5.31 -41.77 16.61
CA ILE A 5 -6.13 -40.96 15.71
C ILE A 5 -6.10 -41.57 14.31
N ILE A 6 -4.92 -41.94 13.82
CA ILE A 6 -4.74 -42.59 12.51
C ILE A 6 -5.57 -43.88 12.43
N ASP A 7 -5.52 -44.72 13.47
CA ASP A 7 -6.32 -45.95 13.54
C ASP A 7 -7.82 -45.69 13.54
N TRP A 8 -8.25 -44.72 14.35
CA TRP A 8 -9.64 -44.36 14.48
C TRP A 8 -10.17 -43.81 13.14
N SER A 9 -9.42 -42.93 12.48
CA SER A 9 -9.76 -42.40 11.16
C SER A 9 -9.80 -43.49 10.09
N ALA A 10 -8.82 -44.39 10.06
CA ALA A 10 -8.75 -45.51 9.10
C ALA A 10 -9.92 -46.49 9.25
N ARG A 11 -10.40 -46.72 10.47
CA ARG A 11 -11.56 -47.60 10.75
C ARG A 11 -12.90 -46.91 10.49
N ASN A 12 -13.01 -45.61 10.74
CA ASN A 12 -14.25 -44.83 10.59
C ASN A 12 -14.34 -44.03 9.28
N LYS A 13 -14.15 -44.72 8.14
CA LYS A 13 -14.05 -44.11 6.80
C LYS A 13 -15.25 -43.21 6.45
N PHE A 14 -16.46 -43.65 6.79
CA PHE A 14 -17.68 -42.91 6.49
C PHE A 14 -17.74 -41.55 7.20
N LEU A 15 -17.39 -41.50 8.49
CA LEU A 15 -17.40 -40.27 9.27
C LEU A 15 -16.36 -39.27 8.79
N ILE A 16 -15.16 -39.73 8.43
CA ILE A 16 -14.10 -38.86 7.90
C ILE A 16 -14.49 -38.28 6.53
N LEU A 17 -15.08 -39.09 5.64
CA LEU A 17 -15.56 -38.61 4.35
C LEU A 17 -16.72 -37.60 4.50
N LEU A 18 -17.65 -37.85 5.44
CA LEU A 18 -18.74 -36.93 5.74
C LEU A 18 -18.22 -35.60 6.30
N ALA A 19 -17.29 -35.64 7.26
CA ALA A 19 -16.65 -34.43 7.78
C ALA A 19 -15.90 -33.67 6.68
N THR A 20 -15.21 -34.37 5.79
CA THR A 20 -14.53 -33.77 4.63
C THR A 20 -15.52 -33.11 3.68
N LEU A 21 -16.69 -33.71 3.44
CA LEU A 21 -17.75 -33.10 2.64
C LEU A 21 -18.25 -31.78 3.26
N PHE A 22 -18.47 -31.74 4.58
CA PHE A 22 -18.84 -30.49 5.26
C PHE A 22 -17.74 -29.42 5.15
N ILE A 23 -16.47 -29.81 5.28
CA ILE A 23 -15.33 -28.90 5.08
C ILE A 23 -15.32 -28.37 3.64
N ILE A 24 -15.58 -29.22 2.64
CA ILE A 24 -15.65 -28.78 1.24
C ILE A 24 -16.78 -27.77 1.03
N LEU A 25 -17.99 -28.06 1.53
CA LEU A 25 -19.14 -27.16 1.40
C LEU A 25 -18.90 -25.81 2.11
N ALA A 26 -18.39 -25.85 3.35
CA ALA A 26 -18.05 -24.65 4.12
C ALA A 26 -16.92 -23.86 3.44
N GLY A 27 -15.94 -24.56 2.87
CA GLY A 27 -14.82 -23.96 2.14
C GLY A 27 -15.27 -23.28 0.85
N ILE A 28 -16.10 -23.93 0.04
CA ILE A 28 -16.67 -23.32 -1.17
C ILE A 28 -17.46 -22.07 -0.83
N TYR A 29 -18.28 -22.12 0.23
CA TYR A 29 -18.99 -20.95 0.74
C TYR A 29 -18.02 -19.83 1.15
N ALA A 30 -16.94 -20.18 1.88
CA ALA A 30 -15.92 -19.23 2.28
C ALA A 30 -15.20 -18.59 1.08
N VAL A 31 -14.79 -19.36 0.07
CA VAL A 31 -14.15 -18.86 -1.15
C VAL A 31 -15.05 -17.85 -1.87
N ILE A 32 -16.34 -18.15 -2.03
CA ILE A 32 -17.28 -17.28 -2.75
C ILE A 32 -17.55 -15.98 -1.99
N LYS A 33 -17.56 -16.01 -0.66
CA LYS A 33 -17.91 -14.84 0.18
C LYS A 33 -16.71 -14.06 0.70
N THR A 34 -15.48 -14.53 0.52
CA THR A 34 -14.29 -13.82 0.99
C THR A 34 -14.04 -12.56 0.14
N PRO A 35 -13.85 -11.38 0.74
CA PRO A 35 -13.60 -10.14 0.01
C PRO A 35 -12.31 -10.23 -0.80
N LEU A 36 -12.28 -9.66 -2.01
CA LEU A 36 -11.13 -9.68 -2.92
C LEU A 36 -10.45 -8.30 -3.03
N ASP A 37 -9.13 -8.27 -2.98
CA ASP A 37 -8.33 -7.05 -3.20
C ASP A 37 -6.99 -7.38 -3.88
N ALA A 38 -6.28 -6.39 -4.40
CA ALA A 38 -4.96 -6.60 -5.00
C ALA A 38 -3.91 -6.79 -3.89
N LEU A 39 -3.91 -5.90 -2.91
CA LEU A 39 -3.01 -5.91 -1.76
C LEU A 39 -3.81 -5.83 -0.45
N PRO A 40 -3.26 -6.28 0.69
CA PRO A 40 -3.84 -5.93 1.98
C PRO A 40 -3.81 -4.40 2.18
N ASP A 41 -4.69 -3.90 3.04
CA ASP A 41 -4.66 -2.48 3.39
C ASP A 41 -3.38 -2.17 4.18
N LEU A 42 -2.47 -1.44 3.54
CA LEU A 42 -1.19 -1.02 4.11
C LEU A 42 -1.27 0.33 4.83
N SER A 43 -2.44 0.99 4.81
CA SER A 43 -2.59 2.35 5.29
C SER A 43 -2.52 2.45 6.80
N ASP A 44 -1.71 3.40 7.30
CA ASP A 44 -1.75 3.80 8.71
C ASP A 44 -3.13 4.40 9.05
N VAL A 45 -3.57 4.21 10.29
CA VAL A 45 -4.84 4.79 10.75
C VAL A 45 -4.64 6.30 10.86
N GLN A 46 -5.40 7.03 10.04
CA GLN A 46 -5.26 8.47 9.90
C GLN A 46 -6.61 9.15 10.10
N VAL A 47 -6.56 10.28 10.81
CA VAL A 47 -7.68 11.22 10.92
C VAL A 47 -7.24 12.56 10.36
N ILE A 48 -8.01 13.07 9.42
CA ILE A 48 -7.75 14.35 8.76
C ILE A 48 -8.66 15.41 9.39
N VAL A 49 -8.11 16.56 9.72
CA VAL A 49 -8.84 17.75 10.12
C VAL A 49 -8.60 18.81 9.05
N TYR A 50 -9.68 19.23 8.39
CA TYR A 50 -9.66 20.25 7.36
C TYR A 50 -10.30 21.52 7.89
N THR A 51 -9.66 22.66 7.66
CA THR A 51 -10.17 23.95 8.14
C THR A 51 -9.97 25.00 7.08
N GLU A 52 -11.06 25.58 6.60
CA GLU A 52 -11.03 26.70 5.66
C GLU A 52 -10.87 28.00 6.42
N TYR A 53 -9.95 28.85 5.93
CA TYR A 53 -9.83 30.22 6.40
C TYR A 53 -9.60 31.14 5.19
N PRO A 54 -10.64 31.33 4.35
CA PRO A 54 -10.51 31.94 3.03
C PRO A 54 -9.85 33.32 3.07
N GLY A 55 -9.03 33.62 2.06
CA GLY A 55 -8.34 34.91 1.90
C GLY A 55 -7.11 35.11 2.79
N GLN A 56 -6.82 34.19 3.73
CA GLN A 56 -5.70 34.33 4.66
C GLN A 56 -4.39 33.76 4.12
N ALA A 57 -3.30 34.44 4.44
CA ALA A 57 -1.94 34.01 4.08
C ALA A 57 -1.53 32.75 4.87
N PRO A 58 -0.69 31.87 4.29
CA PRO A 58 -0.12 30.69 4.95
C PRO A 58 0.42 30.94 6.37
N GLN A 59 1.11 32.06 6.59
CA GLN A 59 1.64 32.42 7.91
C GLN A 59 0.52 32.65 8.94
N VAL A 60 -0.54 33.36 8.55
CA VAL A 60 -1.70 33.60 9.43
C VAL A 60 -2.45 32.30 9.71
N VAL A 61 -2.60 31.45 8.69
CA VAL A 61 -3.22 30.13 8.83
C VAL A 61 -2.40 29.25 9.78
N GLU A 62 -1.08 29.25 9.67
CA GLU A 62 -0.20 28.54 10.59
C GLU A 62 -0.38 29.04 12.02
N ASP A 63 -0.22 30.35 12.24
CA ASP A 63 -0.18 30.92 13.59
C ASP A 63 -1.53 30.84 14.32
N GLN A 64 -2.65 31.03 13.60
CA GLN A 64 -3.99 31.15 14.18
C GLN A 64 -4.82 29.86 14.11
N VAL A 65 -4.49 28.93 13.21
CA VAL A 65 -5.30 27.73 12.96
C VAL A 65 -4.47 26.45 13.10
N SER A 66 -3.46 26.25 12.26
CA SER A 66 -2.74 24.98 12.19
C SER A 66 -1.89 24.71 13.42
N TYR A 67 -1.19 25.71 13.96
CA TYR A 67 -0.37 25.57 15.17
C TYR A 67 -1.20 25.25 16.42
N PRO A 68 -2.31 25.97 16.73
CA PRO A 68 -3.21 25.59 17.83
C PRO A 68 -3.81 24.19 17.67
N LEU A 69 -4.15 23.79 16.44
CA LEU A 69 -4.70 22.46 16.16
C LEU A 69 -3.65 21.35 16.34
N THR A 70 -2.48 21.50 15.72
CA THR A 70 -1.40 20.48 15.77
C THR A 70 -0.89 20.28 17.19
N THR A 71 -0.67 21.36 17.95
CA THR A 71 -0.21 21.29 19.34
C THR A 71 -1.20 20.61 20.28
N ALA A 72 -2.50 20.85 20.09
CA ALA A 72 -3.52 20.14 20.87
C ALA A 72 -3.61 18.66 20.48
N LEU A 73 -3.57 18.36 19.18
CA LEU A 73 -3.71 17.00 18.66
C LEU A 73 -2.49 16.10 18.93
N LEU A 74 -1.32 16.69 19.19
CA LEU A 74 -0.12 15.97 19.64
C LEU A 74 -0.31 15.19 20.95
N SER A 75 -1.24 15.64 21.79
CA SER A 75 -1.52 15.01 23.09
C SER A 75 -2.61 13.94 23.01
N VAL A 76 -3.17 13.70 21.82
CA VAL A 76 -4.19 12.67 21.63
C VAL A 76 -3.57 11.29 21.91
N PRO A 77 -4.21 10.45 22.74
CA PRO A 77 -3.65 9.14 23.05
C PRO A 77 -3.42 8.29 21.79
N LYS A 78 -2.28 7.60 21.74
CA LYS A 78 -1.81 6.79 20.59
C LYS A 78 -1.52 7.58 19.31
N SER A 79 -1.42 8.92 19.37
CA SER A 79 -0.93 9.70 18.23
C SER A 79 0.56 9.42 18.03
N LYS A 80 0.92 8.93 16.85
CA LYS A 80 2.30 8.63 16.45
C LYS A 80 2.99 9.86 15.85
N VAL A 81 2.31 10.53 14.91
CA VAL A 81 2.81 11.75 14.24
C VAL A 81 1.62 12.66 13.92
N VAL A 82 1.80 13.97 14.09
CA VAL A 82 0.84 14.99 13.64
C VAL A 82 1.49 15.88 12.58
N ARG A 83 0.95 15.90 11.37
CA ARG A 83 1.45 16.74 10.27
C ARG A 83 0.49 17.89 10.00
N GLY A 84 1.00 19.11 9.89
CA GLY A 84 0.24 20.30 9.53
C GLY A 84 0.67 20.84 8.16
N PHE A 85 -0.30 21.28 7.38
CA PHE A 85 -0.10 21.95 6.11
C PHE A 85 -0.94 23.22 6.07
N SER A 86 -0.26 24.35 6.03
CA SER A 86 -0.84 25.68 6.04
C SER A 86 -0.68 26.27 4.65
N PHE A 87 -1.77 26.28 3.88
CA PHE A 87 -1.85 26.85 2.56
C PHE A 87 -2.56 28.20 2.60
N PHE A 88 -2.50 28.93 1.49
CA PHE A 88 -3.32 30.12 1.31
C PHE A 88 -4.81 29.74 1.39
N GLY A 89 -5.51 30.24 2.40
CA GLY A 89 -6.94 30.02 2.59
C GLY A 89 -7.34 28.71 3.28
N ALA A 90 -6.41 27.81 3.63
CA ALA A 90 -6.77 26.49 4.17
C ALA A 90 -5.68 25.84 5.01
N SER A 91 -6.10 25.09 6.04
CA SER A 91 -5.27 24.27 6.92
C SER A 91 -5.66 22.79 6.79
N PHE A 92 -4.68 21.91 6.62
CA PHE A 92 -4.85 20.46 6.74
C PHE A 92 -4.00 19.93 7.89
N VAL A 93 -4.63 19.23 8.82
CA VAL A 93 -3.92 18.56 9.91
C VAL A 93 -4.18 17.06 9.83
N TYR A 94 -3.12 16.28 9.71
CA TYR A 94 -3.15 14.83 9.62
C TYR A 94 -2.63 14.22 10.92
N VAL A 95 -3.51 13.52 11.63
CA VAL A 95 -3.17 12.79 12.86
C VAL A 95 -3.01 11.32 12.49
N ILE A 96 -1.80 10.81 12.61
CA ILE A 96 -1.44 9.41 12.33
C ILE A 96 -1.32 8.67 13.65
N PHE A 97 -1.97 7.52 13.76
CA PHE A 97 -2.03 6.73 14.99
C PHE A 97 -1.08 5.53 14.95
N GLU A 98 -0.79 4.99 16.14
CA GLU A 98 -0.11 3.71 16.31
C GLU A 98 -0.92 2.55 15.71
N ASP A 99 -0.23 1.48 15.31
CA ASP A 99 -0.83 0.28 14.73
C ASP A 99 -1.87 -0.36 15.66
N GLY A 100 -2.93 -0.93 15.07
CA GLY A 100 -4.02 -1.59 15.80
C GLY A 100 -5.02 -0.63 16.47
N THR A 101 -4.90 0.68 16.26
CA THR A 101 -5.90 1.65 16.70
C THR A 101 -7.16 1.57 15.83
N ASP A 102 -8.35 1.50 16.43
CA ASP A 102 -9.59 1.58 15.67
C ASP A 102 -9.79 3.00 15.11
N ILE A 103 -10.13 3.09 13.82
CA ILE A 103 -10.35 4.36 13.13
C ILE A 103 -11.51 5.15 13.73
N TYR A 104 -12.60 4.51 14.14
CA TYR A 104 -13.75 5.22 14.68
C TYR A 104 -13.46 5.72 16.10
N TRP A 105 -12.77 4.93 16.92
CA TRP A 105 -12.22 5.41 18.19
C TRP A 105 -11.30 6.63 17.99
N ALA A 106 -10.35 6.56 17.05
CA ALA A 106 -9.42 7.65 16.75
C ALA A 106 -10.17 8.93 16.33
N ARG A 107 -11.16 8.80 15.45
CA ARG A 107 -12.03 9.90 15.00
C ARG A 107 -12.80 10.52 16.16
N SER A 108 -13.38 9.70 17.05
CA SER A 108 -14.07 10.19 18.24
C SER A 108 -13.14 10.91 19.22
N ARG A 109 -11.89 10.41 19.40
CA ARG A 109 -10.88 11.09 20.22
C ARG A 109 -10.47 12.43 19.62
N VAL A 110 -10.20 12.49 18.32
CA VAL A 110 -9.88 13.76 17.64
C VAL A 110 -11.02 14.76 17.77
N LEU A 111 -12.28 14.33 17.58
CA LEU A 111 -13.44 15.20 17.71
C LEU A 111 -13.58 15.83 19.11
N GLU A 112 -13.28 15.09 20.18
CA GLU A 112 -13.28 15.61 21.55
C GLU A 112 -12.24 16.73 21.74
N TYR A 113 -11.02 16.54 21.23
CA TYR A 113 -9.97 17.54 21.30
C TYR A 113 -10.30 18.77 20.42
N LEU A 114 -10.88 18.56 19.23
CA LEU A 114 -11.34 19.65 18.38
C LEU A 114 -12.40 20.51 19.07
N SER A 115 -13.35 19.91 19.78
CA SER A 115 -14.35 20.64 20.55
C SER A 115 -13.73 21.53 21.63
N THR A 116 -12.58 21.14 22.20
CA THR A 116 -11.87 21.91 23.22
C THR A 116 -11.07 23.08 22.61
N VAL A 117 -10.53 22.88 21.40
CA VAL A 117 -9.73 23.89 20.68
C VAL A 117 -10.60 24.90 19.93
N ALA A 118 -11.84 24.55 19.59
CA ALA A 118 -12.74 25.41 18.81
C ALA A 118 -12.90 26.83 19.39
N GLY A 119 -12.92 26.98 20.72
CA GLY A 119 -13.00 28.30 21.37
C GLY A 119 -11.72 29.16 21.29
N ARG A 120 -10.59 28.58 20.85
CA ARG A 120 -9.31 29.28 20.64
C ARG A 120 -9.08 29.70 19.19
N LEU A 121 -9.91 29.21 18.26
CA LEU A 121 -9.79 29.54 16.84
C LEU A 121 -10.48 30.89 16.55
N PRO A 122 -10.09 31.59 15.46
CA PRO A 122 -10.74 32.82 15.03
C PRO A 122 -12.25 32.64 14.82
N GLN A 123 -13.02 33.71 15.02
CA GLN A 123 -14.47 33.69 14.80
C GLN A 123 -14.79 33.33 13.34
N GLY A 124 -15.79 32.46 13.15
CA GLY A 124 -16.21 31.99 11.82
C GLY A 124 -15.36 30.86 11.24
N VAL A 125 -14.23 30.50 11.88
CA VAL A 125 -13.40 29.36 11.47
C VAL A 125 -13.86 28.11 12.20
N ALA A 126 -14.36 27.13 11.46
CA ALA A 126 -14.83 25.85 12.01
C ALA A 126 -13.99 24.69 11.45
N PRO A 127 -13.21 23.98 12.28
CA PRO A 127 -12.50 22.79 11.84
C PRO A 127 -13.51 21.68 11.58
N SER A 128 -13.36 20.99 10.45
CA SER A 128 -14.18 19.84 10.07
C SER A 128 -13.34 18.57 10.00
N LEU A 129 -13.99 17.44 10.29
CA LEU A 129 -13.35 16.13 10.17
C LEU A 129 -13.41 15.69 8.70
N GLY A 130 -12.28 15.24 8.16
CA GLY A 130 -12.22 14.65 6.83
C GLY A 130 -13.01 13.34 6.71
N PRO A 131 -13.11 12.78 5.49
CA PRO A 131 -13.83 11.53 5.25
C PRO A 131 -13.26 10.37 6.08
N ASP A 132 -14.03 9.29 6.24
CA ASP A 132 -13.57 8.05 6.89
C ASP A 132 -12.73 7.18 5.94
N ALA A 133 -11.79 7.83 5.25
CA ALA A 133 -10.91 7.26 4.25
C ALA A 133 -9.58 8.04 4.17
N SER A 134 -8.59 7.48 3.48
CA SER A 134 -7.29 8.09 3.21
C SER A 134 -7.08 8.28 1.70
N GLY A 135 -5.93 8.83 1.30
CA GLY A 135 -5.54 8.91 -0.12
C GLY A 135 -5.44 7.54 -0.82
N VAL A 136 -5.30 6.44 -0.07
CA VAL A 136 -5.33 5.06 -0.61
C VAL A 136 -6.75 4.63 -1.00
N GLY A 137 -7.78 5.29 -0.47
CA GLY A 137 -9.19 5.00 -0.76
C GLY A 137 -9.63 5.40 -2.17
N TRP A 138 -8.78 6.01 -2.99
CA TRP A 138 -9.11 6.45 -4.35
C TRP A 138 -9.19 5.25 -5.30
N VAL A 139 -10.37 4.66 -5.44
CA VAL A 139 -10.56 3.37 -6.11
C VAL A 139 -11.04 3.50 -7.56
N TYR A 140 -11.72 4.59 -7.88
CA TYR A 140 -12.34 4.81 -9.19
C TYR A 140 -12.39 6.29 -9.53
N GLN A 141 -12.02 6.66 -10.75
CA GLN A 141 -12.09 8.03 -11.25
C GLN A 141 -12.75 8.06 -12.62
N TYR A 142 -13.61 9.05 -12.83
CA TYR A 142 -14.32 9.27 -14.09
C TYR A 142 -14.25 10.73 -14.50
N VAL A 143 -14.52 10.99 -15.78
CA VAL A 143 -14.70 12.33 -16.36
C VAL A 143 -16.12 12.48 -16.88
N VAL A 144 -16.64 13.70 -16.79
CA VAL A 144 -17.95 14.08 -17.33
C VAL A 144 -17.69 14.91 -18.58
N GLN A 145 -18.19 14.43 -19.72
CA GLN A 145 -18.04 15.09 -21.03
C GLN A 145 -19.41 15.50 -21.57
N GLY A 146 -19.47 16.57 -22.35
CA GLY A 146 -20.69 17.00 -23.03
C GLY A 146 -20.41 17.91 -24.22
N ALA A 147 -20.82 17.50 -25.42
CA ALA A 147 -20.48 18.20 -26.67
C ALA A 147 -21.07 19.62 -26.78
N ASN A 148 -22.15 19.91 -26.04
CA ASN A 148 -22.85 21.20 -26.06
C ASN A 148 -22.96 21.82 -24.66
N HIS A 149 -22.10 21.41 -23.72
CA HIS A 149 -22.12 21.92 -22.35
C HIS A 149 -20.84 22.63 -21.98
N THR A 150 -20.97 23.71 -21.22
CA THR A 150 -19.79 24.41 -20.69
C THR A 150 -19.19 23.64 -19.51
N LEU A 151 -17.90 23.83 -19.25
CA LEU A 151 -17.24 23.28 -18.06
C LEU A 151 -17.88 23.71 -16.74
N ALA A 152 -18.57 24.85 -16.74
CA ALA A 152 -19.32 25.33 -15.58
C ALA A 152 -20.60 24.52 -15.36
N GLU A 153 -21.36 24.24 -16.44
CA GLU A 153 -22.56 23.41 -16.39
C GLU A 153 -22.24 21.97 -16.00
N LEU A 154 -21.18 21.39 -16.60
CA LEU A 154 -20.70 20.04 -16.25
C LEU A 154 -20.24 19.97 -14.79
N ARG A 155 -19.63 21.05 -14.27
CA ARG A 155 -19.22 21.14 -12.86
C ARG A 155 -20.42 21.21 -11.93
N THR A 156 -21.42 22.02 -12.26
CA THR A 156 -22.69 22.09 -11.52
C THR A 156 -23.41 20.74 -11.51
N LEU A 157 -23.46 20.04 -12.64
CA LEU A 157 -24.01 18.68 -12.74
C LEU A 157 -23.25 17.68 -11.86
N GLN A 158 -21.91 17.73 -11.88
CA GLN A 158 -21.07 16.90 -11.04
C GLN A 158 -21.34 17.14 -9.54
N ASP A 159 -21.38 18.40 -9.10
CA ASP A 159 -21.49 18.75 -7.68
C ASP A 159 -22.88 18.53 -7.09
N TRP A 160 -23.94 18.77 -7.88
CA TRP A 160 -25.33 18.78 -7.40
C TRP A 160 -26.18 17.59 -7.82
N TYR A 161 -25.72 16.78 -8.79
CA TYR A 161 -26.41 15.57 -9.21
C TYR A 161 -25.52 14.33 -8.98
N LEU A 162 -24.42 14.19 -9.71
CA LEU A 162 -23.62 12.96 -9.72
C LEU A 162 -23.00 12.64 -8.37
N ARG A 163 -22.35 13.62 -7.73
CA ARG A 163 -21.72 13.46 -6.41
C ARG A 163 -22.68 12.84 -5.40
N TYR A 164 -23.90 13.36 -5.28
CA TYR A 164 -24.88 12.85 -4.31
C TYR A 164 -25.40 11.45 -4.66
N GLN A 165 -25.65 11.18 -5.95
CA GLN A 165 -26.15 9.87 -6.35
C GLN A 165 -25.09 8.78 -6.17
N ILE A 166 -23.83 9.06 -6.52
CA ILE A 166 -22.74 8.09 -6.43
C ILE A 166 -22.28 7.90 -4.98
N THR A 167 -22.30 8.95 -4.14
CA THR A 167 -22.00 8.83 -2.69
C THR A 167 -22.96 7.87 -1.98
N LYS A 168 -24.19 7.68 -2.50
CA LYS A 168 -25.15 6.72 -1.95
C LYS A 168 -24.77 5.25 -2.21
N ALA A 169 -23.84 4.98 -3.12
CA ALA A 169 -23.39 3.62 -3.39
C ALA A 169 -22.74 3.00 -2.13
N HIS A 170 -23.04 1.72 -1.88
CA HIS A 170 -22.58 1.06 -0.66
C HIS A 170 -21.05 0.98 -0.61
N GLY A 171 -20.49 1.39 0.54
CA GLY A 171 -19.06 1.40 0.83
C GLY A 171 -18.29 2.63 0.30
N VAL A 172 -18.95 3.57 -0.39
CA VAL A 172 -18.37 4.88 -0.72
C VAL A 172 -18.35 5.78 0.53
N SER A 173 -17.22 6.45 0.76
CA SER A 173 -17.06 7.47 1.82
C SER A 173 -17.41 8.86 1.28
N GLU A 174 -16.83 9.21 0.13
CA GLU A 174 -16.97 10.52 -0.50
C GLU A 174 -16.81 10.39 -2.03
N VAL A 175 -17.45 11.30 -2.77
CA VAL A 175 -17.15 11.55 -4.19
C VAL A 175 -16.63 12.97 -4.31
N ALA A 176 -15.34 13.10 -4.58
CA ALA A 176 -14.65 14.38 -4.66
C ALA A 176 -14.65 14.92 -6.10
N SER A 177 -14.98 16.19 -6.27
CA SER A 177 -15.04 16.85 -7.58
C SER A 177 -13.73 17.58 -7.88
N ILE A 178 -13.29 17.54 -9.14
CA ILE A 178 -12.11 18.27 -9.61
C ILE A 178 -12.26 18.77 -11.05
N GLY A 179 -11.62 19.90 -11.35
CA GLY A 179 -11.68 20.55 -12.66
C GLY A 179 -12.99 21.31 -12.89
N GLY A 180 -13.11 21.91 -14.07
CA GLY A 180 -14.21 22.81 -14.42
C GLY A 180 -14.29 24.09 -13.58
N PHE A 181 -15.42 24.78 -13.69
CA PHE A 181 -15.63 26.09 -13.07
C PHE A 181 -16.83 26.05 -12.13
N VAL A 182 -16.61 26.30 -10.84
CA VAL A 182 -17.72 26.50 -9.89
C VAL A 182 -18.38 27.84 -10.22
N GLN A 183 -19.69 27.85 -10.44
CA GLN A 183 -20.41 29.07 -10.77
C GLN A 183 -20.60 29.94 -9.52
N GLN A 184 -20.41 31.24 -9.67
CA GLN A 184 -20.71 32.24 -8.65
C GLN A 184 -21.27 33.52 -9.29
N TYR A 185 -22.13 34.21 -8.55
CA TYR A 185 -22.59 35.54 -8.91
C TYR A 185 -21.50 36.56 -8.54
N GLN A 186 -20.90 37.18 -9.55
CA GLN A 186 -19.90 38.22 -9.39
C GLN A 186 -20.54 39.59 -9.57
N VAL A 187 -20.49 40.40 -8.52
CA VAL A 187 -20.93 41.80 -8.53
C VAL A 187 -19.70 42.67 -8.71
N THR A 188 -19.45 43.08 -9.95
CA THR A 188 -18.32 43.95 -10.31
C THR A 188 -18.72 45.40 -10.15
N VAL A 189 -18.22 46.06 -9.09
CA VAL A 189 -18.64 47.40 -8.68
C VAL A 189 -17.72 48.46 -9.26
N ASP A 190 -18.30 49.51 -9.87
CA ASP A 190 -17.53 50.62 -10.44
C ASP A 190 -17.23 51.69 -9.37
N PRO A 191 -15.95 51.90 -8.99
CA PRO A 191 -15.59 52.89 -7.97
C PRO A 191 -15.89 54.34 -8.36
N ALA A 192 -15.91 54.67 -9.65
CA ALA A 192 -16.28 56.01 -10.10
C ALA A 192 -17.76 56.29 -9.80
N LYS A 193 -18.61 55.29 -10.00
CA LYS A 193 -20.04 55.37 -9.66
C LYS A 193 -20.26 55.39 -8.15
N LEU A 194 -19.55 54.57 -7.38
CA LEU A 194 -19.61 54.63 -5.91
C LEU A 194 -19.34 56.05 -5.39
N ARG A 195 -18.31 56.71 -5.93
CA ARG A 195 -17.98 58.09 -5.59
C ARG A 195 -19.06 59.07 -6.04
N ALA A 196 -19.56 58.95 -7.28
CA ALA A 196 -20.59 59.85 -7.82
C ALA A 196 -21.92 59.79 -7.05
N TYR A 197 -22.34 58.59 -6.63
CA TYR A 197 -23.57 58.39 -5.85
C TYR A 197 -23.36 58.57 -4.33
N GLY A 198 -22.10 58.74 -3.88
CA GLY A 198 -21.74 58.86 -2.47
C GLY A 198 -22.12 57.62 -1.66
N VAL A 199 -21.80 56.43 -2.19
CA VAL A 199 -22.09 55.12 -1.60
C VAL A 199 -20.77 54.39 -1.36
N SER A 200 -20.57 53.80 -0.19
CA SER A 200 -19.38 52.99 0.10
C SER A 200 -19.53 51.56 -0.43
N LEU A 201 -18.41 50.90 -0.71
CA LEU A 201 -18.41 49.49 -1.09
C LEU A 201 -19.08 48.60 -0.02
N MET A 202 -18.89 48.95 1.25
CA MET A 202 -19.48 48.19 2.36
C MET A 202 -20.99 48.40 2.51
N THR A 203 -21.51 49.57 2.12
CA THR A 203 -22.97 49.75 1.98
C THR A 203 -23.55 48.80 0.94
N VAL A 204 -22.86 48.60 -0.19
CA VAL A 204 -23.28 47.63 -1.22
C VAL A 204 -23.25 46.20 -0.65
N ALA A 205 -22.16 45.82 0.01
CA ALA A 205 -22.04 44.50 0.62
C ALA A 205 -23.13 44.21 1.65
N ASN A 206 -23.41 45.18 2.53
CA ASN A 206 -24.47 45.06 3.53
C ASN A 206 -25.86 45.01 2.90
N ALA A 207 -26.11 45.76 1.83
CA ALA A 207 -27.38 45.67 1.09
C ALA A 207 -27.60 44.26 0.55
N ILE A 208 -26.59 43.67 -0.12
CA ILE A 208 -26.69 42.29 -0.64
C ILE A 208 -26.88 41.28 0.49
N ARG A 209 -26.09 41.39 1.57
CA ARG A 209 -26.15 40.47 2.71
C ARG A 209 -27.52 40.49 3.40
N ASN A 210 -28.11 41.67 3.57
CA ASN A 210 -29.38 41.83 4.29
C ASN A 210 -30.61 41.52 3.42
N SER A 211 -30.44 41.44 2.10
CA SER A 211 -31.52 41.20 1.14
C SER A 211 -31.65 39.75 0.68
N ASN A 212 -30.96 38.80 1.33
CA ASN A 212 -30.99 37.38 0.96
C ASN A 212 -31.44 36.50 2.14
N ARG A 213 -32.71 36.61 2.55
CA ARG A 213 -33.29 35.78 3.64
C ARG A 213 -34.80 35.59 3.52
N ASP A 214 -35.25 34.40 3.84
CA ASP A 214 -36.67 34.11 4.11
C ASP A 214 -36.95 34.19 5.62
N VAL A 215 -38.18 34.59 6.00
CA VAL A 215 -38.61 34.68 7.41
C VAL A 215 -39.95 33.98 7.64
N GLY A 216 -40.10 33.32 8.79
CA GLY A 216 -41.34 32.69 9.23
C GLY A 216 -42.14 33.59 10.17
N GLY A 217 -43.42 33.82 9.86
CA GLY A 217 -44.33 34.68 10.62
C GLY A 217 -45.31 33.94 11.53
N ARG A 218 -44.99 32.71 11.94
CA ARG A 218 -45.90 31.77 12.64
C ARG A 218 -47.13 31.43 11.79
N VAL A 219 -48.30 31.29 12.43
CA VAL A 219 -49.57 30.92 11.79
C VAL A 219 -50.64 31.98 12.07
N VAL A 220 -51.58 32.12 11.15
CA VAL A 220 -52.82 32.87 11.33
C VAL A 220 -53.96 31.90 11.11
N GLU A 221 -54.83 31.76 12.10
CA GLU A 221 -56.03 30.93 11.99
C GLU A 221 -57.14 31.71 11.30
N MET A 222 -57.71 31.15 10.23
CA MET A 222 -58.86 31.70 9.52
C MET A 222 -59.79 30.56 9.13
N ALA A 223 -61.06 30.66 9.51
CA ALA A 223 -62.07 29.63 9.24
C ALA A 223 -61.62 28.22 9.69
N GLU A 224 -61.19 28.10 10.95
CA GLU A 224 -60.72 26.84 11.57
C GLU A 224 -59.53 26.19 10.82
N THR A 225 -58.83 26.96 9.98
CA THR A 225 -57.68 26.52 9.20
C THR A 225 -56.46 27.37 9.56
N GLU A 226 -55.32 26.72 9.83
CA GLU A 226 -54.06 27.41 10.08
C GLU A 226 -53.34 27.77 8.76
N TYR A 227 -53.07 29.05 8.56
CA TYR A 227 -52.27 29.56 7.44
C TYR A 227 -50.87 29.91 7.93
N MET A 228 -49.86 29.20 7.41
CA MET A 228 -48.46 29.48 7.73
C MET A 228 -47.98 30.75 7.02
N VAL A 229 -47.60 31.76 7.79
CA VAL A 229 -47.11 33.05 7.26
C VAL A 229 -45.64 32.91 6.89
N ARG A 230 -45.30 33.25 5.64
CA ARG A 230 -43.93 33.21 5.11
C ARG A 230 -43.59 34.51 4.40
N GLY A 231 -42.50 35.16 4.81
CA GLY A 231 -41.85 36.23 4.05
C GLY A 231 -40.79 35.63 3.14
N ARG A 232 -40.91 35.87 1.83
CA ARG A 232 -39.94 35.39 0.83
C ARG A 232 -38.99 36.52 0.45
N GLY A 233 -37.70 36.30 0.61
CA GLY A 233 -36.64 37.27 0.34
C GLY A 233 -35.32 36.63 -0.12
N TYR A 234 -35.31 35.37 -0.56
CA TYR A 234 -34.16 34.82 -1.28
C TYR A 234 -33.97 35.45 -2.66
N LEU A 235 -32.71 35.69 -3.02
CA LEU A 235 -32.31 36.15 -4.36
C LEU A 235 -32.35 34.98 -5.35
N ARG A 236 -33.06 35.15 -6.47
CA ARG A 236 -33.18 34.16 -7.54
C ARG A 236 -32.60 34.72 -8.82
N GLY A 237 -31.38 34.29 -9.15
CA GLY A 237 -30.75 34.74 -10.38
C GLY A 237 -30.23 36.18 -10.35
N ARG A 238 -29.71 36.57 -11.51
CA ARG A 238 -29.11 37.88 -11.76
C ARG A 238 -30.09 39.05 -11.63
N GLY A 239 -31.34 38.87 -12.08
CA GLY A 239 -32.34 39.95 -12.12
C GLY A 239 -32.69 40.51 -10.74
N ASP A 240 -32.79 39.63 -9.74
CA ASP A 240 -33.08 40.03 -8.36
C ASP A 240 -31.93 40.83 -7.74
N LEU A 241 -30.68 40.40 -7.99
CA LEU A 241 -29.47 41.12 -7.57
C LEU A 241 -29.43 42.53 -8.16
N GLU A 242 -29.69 42.68 -9.46
CA GLU A 242 -29.67 43.97 -10.17
C GLU A 242 -30.67 45.00 -9.63
N GLN A 243 -31.79 44.54 -9.05
CA GLN A 243 -32.87 45.35 -8.51
C GLN A 243 -32.72 45.69 -7.02
N LEU A 244 -31.63 45.27 -6.38
CA LEU A 244 -31.40 45.57 -4.97
C LEU A 244 -31.22 47.07 -4.75
N VAL A 245 -31.99 47.61 -3.80
CA VAL A 245 -31.90 49.02 -3.40
C VAL A 245 -30.70 49.19 -2.46
N VAL A 246 -29.74 50.03 -2.86
CA VAL A 246 -28.54 50.32 -2.06
C VAL A 246 -28.69 51.62 -1.29
N LYS A 247 -29.31 52.63 -1.90
CA LYS A 247 -29.57 53.95 -1.31
C LYS A 247 -30.89 54.48 -1.84
N THR A 248 -31.50 55.41 -1.11
CA THR A 248 -32.66 56.17 -1.59
C THR A 248 -32.43 57.65 -1.31
N ASP A 249 -32.71 58.50 -2.29
CA ASP A 249 -32.68 59.96 -2.13
C ASP A 249 -34.03 60.54 -2.59
N LYS A 250 -34.73 61.23 -1.68
CA LYS A 250 -36.05 61.85 -1.93
C LYS A 250 -37.09 60.96 -2.66
N GLY A 251 -37.06 59.65 -2.41
CA GLY A 251 -37.95 58.66 -3.03
C GLY A 251 -37.45 58.06 -4.35
N THR A 252 -36.31 58.51 -4.88
CA THR A 252 -35.63 57.86 -6.02
C THR A 252 -34.61 56.83 -5.49
N PRO A 253 -34.80 55.53 -5.78
CA PRO A 253 -33.85 54.49 -5.37
C PRO A 253 -32.62 54.48 -6.28
N VAL A 254 -31.46 54.20 -5.70
CA VAL A 254 -30.23 53.81 -6.40
C VAL A 254 -30.13 52.30 -6.29
N LEU A 255 -30.18 51.63 -7.44
CA LEU A 255 -30.18 50.18 -7.53
C LEU A 255 -28.76 49.63 -7.74
N LEU A 256 -28.57 48.34 -7.47
CA LEU A 256 -27.28 47.69 -7.66
C LEU A 256 -26.80 47.78 -9.12
N ARG A 257 -27.71 47.62 -10.09
CA ARG A 257 -27.39 47.77 -11.52
C ARG A 257 -26.84 49.15 -11.90
N ASP A 258 -27.18 50.18 -11.12
CA ASP A 258 -26.70 51.53 -11.39
C ASP A 258 -25.21 51.63 -11.00
N LEU A 259 -24.79 50.90 -9.97
CA LEU A 259 -23.45 50.94 -9.38
C LEU A 259 -22.52 49.82 -9.86
N ALA A 260 -23.06 48.68 -10.29
CA ALA A 260 -22.30 47.46 -10.53
C ALA A 260 -22.86 46.64 -11.70
N ARG A 261 -21.99 45.82 -12.30
CA ARG A 261 -22.35 44.78 -13.27
C ARG A 261 -22.46 43.44 -12.54
N VAL A 262 -23.61 42.79 -12.65
CA VAL A 262 -23.85 41.46 -12.06
C VAL A 262 -23.71 40.40 -13.15
N GLU A 263 -22.83 39.43 -12.96
CA GLU A 263 -22.58 38.36 -13.93
C GLU A 263 -22.46 37.01 -13.24
N LEU A 264 -22.79 35.93 -13.96
CA LEU A 264 -22.46 34.58 -13.53
C LEU A 264 -21.06 34.26 -14.05
N GLY A 265 -20.10 34.13 -13.14
CA GLY A 265 -18.69 33.91 -13.45
C GLY A 265 -18.11 32.70 -12.70
N PRO A 266 -16.88 32.30 -13.01
CA PRO A 266 -16.21 31.21 -12.32
C PRO A 266 -15.66 31.65 -10.95
N ASP A 267 -15.66 30.72 -10.00
CA ASP A 267 -14.92 30.85 -8.74
C ASP A 267 -13.41 30.67 -8.91
N GLU A 268 -12.65 31.03 -7.88
CA GLU A 268 -11.21 30.75 -7.85
C GLU A 268 -10.95 29.25 -7.98
N ARG A 269 -10.10 28.89 -8.95
CA ARG A 269 -9.72 27.50 -9.16
C ARG A 269 -8.55 27.13 -8.25
N ARG A 270 -8.74 26.11 -7.43
CA ARG A 270 -7.69 25.45 -6.64
C ARG A 270 -7.29 24.07 -7.17
N GLY A 271 -7.93 23.62 -8.26
CA GLY A 271 -7.60 22.39 -8.97
C GLY A 271 -8.04 22.42 -10.42
N ILE A 272 -7.27 21.79 -11.29
CA ILE A 272 -7.51 21.66 -12.73
C ILE A 272 -7.46 20.17 -13.07
N ALA A 273 -8.33 19.72 -13.97
CA ALA A 273 -8.26 18.39 -14.56
C ALA A 273 -8.21 18.50 -16.09
N GLU A 274 -7.41 17.66 -16.73
CA GLU A 274 -7.17 17.65 -18.17
C GLU A 274 -7.15 16.22 -18.69
N LEU A 275 -7.78 15.98 -19.84
CA LEU A 275 -7.88 14.65 -20.44
C LEU A 275 -7.12 14.57 -21.78
N ASN A 276 -6.19 13.62 -21.87
CA ASN A 276 -5.47 13.20 -23.09
C ASN A 276 -4.69 14.31 -23.84
N GLY A 277 -4.55 15.52 -23.30
CA GLY A 277 -3.99 16.66 -24.02
C GLY A 277 -5.00 17.33 -24.98
N GLU A 278 -6.28 16.97 -24.91
CA GLU A 278 -7.35 17.47 -25.78
C GLU A 278 -8.10 18.67 -25.16
N GLY A 279 -8.01 18.86 -23.83
CA GLY A 279 -8.68 19.96 -23.15
C GLY A 279 -8.92 19.73 -21.65
N GLU A 280 -9.27 20.83 -20.96
CA GLU A 280 -9.73 20.76 -19.56
C GLU A 280 -11.04 19.97 -19.45
N ALA A 281 -11.20 19.22 -18.37
CA ALA A 281 -12.36 18.37 -18.10
C ALA A 281 -12.88 18.54 -16.66
N VAL A 282 -14.09 18.02 -16.40
CA VAL A 282 -14.63 17.85 -15.05
C VAL A 282 -14.51 16.38 -14.68
N SER A 283 -13.96 16.08 -13.51
CA SER A 283 -13.74 14.72 -13.03
C SER A 283 -14.30 14.51 -11.63
N GLY A 284 -14.80 13.30 -11.38
CA GLY A 284 -15.21 12.82 -10.08
C GLY A 284 -14.30 11.68 -9.61
N ILE A 285 -13.87 11.75 -8.35
CA ILE A 285 -13.01 10.76 -7.71
C ILE A 285 -13.81 10.07 -6.61
N VAL A 286 -13.95 8.75 -6.72
CA VAL A 286 -14.67 7.95 -5.74
C VAL A 286 -13.69 7.43 -4.70
N VAL A 287 -13.95 7.81 -3.45
CA VAL A 287 -13.16 7.42 -2.29
C VAL A 287 -13.89 6.32 -1.52
N ALA A 288 -13.34 5.11 -1.52
CA ALA A 288 -13.83 3.99 -0.72
C ALA A 288 -13.58 4.23 0.77
N ARG A 289 -14.54 3.83 1.60
CA ARG A 289 -14.43 3.86 3.05
C ARG A 289 -13.34 2.90 3.54
N TYR A 290 -12.68 3.29 4.63
CA TYR A 290 -11.68 2.46 5.30
C TYR A 290 -12.20 1.04 5.60
N GLY A 291 -11.38 0.03 5.28
CA GLY A 291 -11.70 -1.39 5.50
C GLY A 291 -12.80 -1.99 4.62
N GLN A 292 -13.38 -1.23 3.68
CA GLN A 292 -14.34 -1.77 2.71
C GLN A 292 -13.64 -2.48 1.56
N ASN A 293 -14.36 -3.38 0.89
CA ASN A 293 -13.84 -4.10 -0.27
C ASN A 293 -13.84 -3.20 -1.51
N ALA A 294 -12.65 -2.89 -2.05
CA ALA A 294 -12.53 -2.03 -3.22
C ALA A 294 -13.29 -2.55 -4.45
N LEU A 295 -13.20 -3.86 -4.74
CA LEU A 295 -13.86 -4.47 -5.89
C LEU A 295 -15.39 -4.36 -5.81
N GLU A 296 -15.97 -4.63 -4.64
CA GLU A 296 -17.41 -4.50 -4.38
C GLU A 296 -17.87 -3.04 -4.49
N VAL A 297 -17.12 -2.10 -3.90
CA VAL A 297 -17.42 -0.66 -3.99
C VAL A 297 -17.42 -0.18 -5.43
N ILE A 298 -16.42 -0.57 -6.23
CA ILE A 298 -16.35 -0.22 -7.65
C ILE A 298 -17.54 -0.83 -8.41
N GLY A 299 -17.91 -2.08 -8.13
CA GLY A 299 -19.09 -2.73 -8.70
C GLY A 299 -20.38 -1.95 -8.41
N ASN A 300 -20.60 -1.57 -7.14
CA ASN A 300 -21.75 -0.77 -6.71
C ASN A 300 -21.76 0.62 -7.38
N VAL A 301 -20.60 1.24 -7.55
CA VAL A 301 -20.43 2.52 -8.22
C VAL A 301 -20.76 2.42 -9.70
N LYS A 302 -20.24 1.41 -10.41
CA LYS A 302 -20.54 1.16 -11.83
C LYS A 302 -22.03 0.87 -12.05
N GLU A 303 -22.68 0.14 -11.14
CA GLU A 303 -24.13 -0.04 -11.17
C GLU A 303 -24.87 1.28 -10.95
N LYS A 304 -24.45 2.07 -9.96
CA LYS A 304 -25.06 3.36 -9.69
C LYS A 304 -24.88 4.36 -10.85
N ILE A 305 -23.72 4.36 -11.50
CA ILE A 305 -23.45 5.16 -12.70
C ILE A 305 -24.41 4.75 -13.82
N ARG A 306 -24.60 3.44 -14.07
CA ARG A 306 -25.57 2.96 -15.07
C ARG A 306 -27.00 3.41 -14.77
N GLU A 307 -27.41 3.43 -13.51
CA GLU A 307 -28.73 3.90 -13.08
C GLU A 307 -28.91 5.41 -13.32
N VAL A 308 -27.91 6.22 -12.95
CA VAL A 308 -28.01 7.70 -13.02
C VAL A 308 -27.78 8.24 -14.43
N SER A 309 -27.10 7.49 -15.29
CA SER A 309 -26.85 7.90 -16.68
C SER A 309 -28.14 8.16 -17.46
N ALA A 310 -29.26 7.53 -17.10
CA ALA A 310 -30.56 7.80 -17.71
C ALA A 310 -31.13 9.19 -17.37
N GLY A 311 -30.66 9.82 -16.29
CA GLY A 311 -31.07 11.16 -15.88
C GLY A 311 -30.11 12.27 -16.33
N LEU A 312 -29.09 11.94 -17.12
CA LEU A 312 -28.14 12.91 -17.65
C LEU A 312 -28.78 13.74 -18.79
N PRO A 313 -28.40 15.02 -18.95
CA PRO A 313 -28.78 15.81 -20.11
C PRO A 313 -28.32 15.17 -21.42
N GLU A 314 -29.04 15.46 -22.51
CA GLU A 314 -28.70 14.93 -23.84
C GLU A 314 -27.28 15.34 -24.25
N GLY A 315 -26.48 14.36 -24.68
CA GLY A 315 -25.08 14.57 -25.07
C GLY A 315 -24.07 14.59 -23.92
N VAL A 316 -24.50 14.42 -22.65
CA VAL A 316 -23.59 14.22 -21.51
C VAL A 316 -23.27 12.74 -21.31
N SER A 317 -22.00 12.40 -21.16
CA SER A 317 -21.53 11.04 -20.88
C SER A 317 -20.54 11.01 -19.72
N ILE A 318 -20.43 9.83 -19.10
CA ILE A 318 -19.45 9.54 -18.04
C ILE A 318 -18.45 8.53 -18.60
N GLU A 319 -17.18 8.91 -18.67
CA GLU A 319 -16.08 8.06 -19.14
C GLU A 319 -15.17 7.69 -17.96
N THR A 320 -14.77 6.41 -17.88
CA THR A 320 -13.87 5.92 -16.83
C THR A 320 -12.42 6.25 -17.20
N VAL A 321 -11.68 6.85 -16.26
CA VAL A 321 -10.27 7.24 -16.48
C VAL A 321 -9.30 6.63 -15.48
N TYR A 322 -9.79 5.98 -14.42
CA TYR A 322 -8.98 5.10 -13.57
C TYR A 322 -9.89 4.09 -12.89
N ASP A 323 -9.50 2.82 -12.95
CA ASP A 323 -10.26 1.71 -12.39
C ASP A 323 -9.35 0.68 -11.71
N ARG A 324 -9.41 0.63 -10.38
CA ARG A 324 -8.63 -0.34 -9.62
C ARG A 324 -9.11 -1.78 -9.80
N SER A 325 -10.35 -2.03 -10.24
CA SER A 325 -10.86 -3.40 -10.40
C SER A 325 -10.05 -4.18 -11.43
N GLU A 326 -9.55 -3.52 -12.47
CA GLU A 326 -8.72 -4.16 -13.50
C GLU A 326 -7.39 -4.71 -12.95
N LEU A 327 -6.77 -4.01 -11.99
CA LEU A 327 -5.58 -4.51 -11.31
C LEU A 327 -5.92 -5.71 -10.43
N ILE A 328 -7.02 -5.62 -9.66
CA ILE A 328 -7.47 -6.69 -8.75
C ILE A 328 -7.74 -7.98 -9.55
N GLU A 329 -8.51 -7.88 -10.63
CA GLU A 329 -8.85 -9.02 -11.49
C GLU A 329 -7.63 -9.62 -12.18
N ARG A 330 -6.71 -8.80 -12.71
CA ARG A 330 -5.45 -9.30 -13.30
C ARG A 330 -4.57 -10.01 -12.28
N ALA A 331 -4.39 -9.44 -11.09
CA ALA A 331 -3.61 -10.04 -10.01
C ALA A 331 -4.19 -11.40 -9.58
N ILE A 332 -5.52 -11.48 -9.41
CA ILE A 332 -6.21 -12.74 -9.07
C ILE A 332 -6.10 -13.74 -10.22
N ALA A 333 -6.24 -13.31 -11.47
CA ALA A 333 -6.11 -14.18 -12.63
C ALA A 333 -4.70 -14.77 -12.73
N THR A 334 -3.65 -13.96 -12.53
CA THR A 334 -2.26 -14.43 -12.45
C THR A 334 -2.11 -15.50 -11.38
N LEU A 335 -2.59 -15.25 -10.15
CA LEU A 335 -2.47 -16.20 -9.06
C LEU A 335 -3.29 -17.46 -9.26
N LYS A 336 -4.50 -17.36 -9.82
CA LYS A 336 -5.33 -18.51 -10.15
C LYS A 336 -4.63 -19.41 -11.16
N THR A 337 -4.06 -18.83 -12.21
CA THR A 337 -3.29 -19.57 -13.21
C THR A 337 -2.08 -20.23 -12.57
N THR A 338 -1.28 -19.49 -11.80
CA THR A 338 -0.10 -20.03 -11.11
C THR A 338 -0.48 -21.16 -10.14
N LEU A 339 -1.51 -21.00 -9.31
CA LEU A 339 -1.99 -22.06 -8.39
C LEU A 339 -2.44 -23.33 -9.13
N VAL A 340 -3.08 -23.18 -10.30
CA VAL A 340 -3.49 -24.32 -11.13
C VAL A 340 -2.27 -24.99 -11.77
N GLU A 341 -1.33 -24.22 -12.31
CA GLU A 341 -0.07 -24.73 -12.86
C GLU A 341 0.72 -25.50 -11.80
N GLU A 342 0.83 -24.95 -10.59
CA GLU A 342 1.45 -25.61 -9.44
C GLU A 342 0.79 -26.94 -9.11
N ALA A 343 -0.54 -26.95 -8.97
CA ALA A 343 -1.28 -28.16 -8.65
C ALA A 343 -1.08 -29.24 -9.73
N LEU A 344 -1.07 -28.85 -11.01
CA LEU A 344 -0.85 -29.76 -12.14
C LEU A 344 0.59 -30.27 -12.20
N ILE A 345 1.58 -29.41 -11.99
CA ILE A 345 3.01 -29.79 -11.98
C ILE A 345 3.29 -30.74 -10.82
N VAL A 346 2.79 -30.42 -9.62
CA VAL A 346 2.93 -31.28 -8.44
C VAL A 346 2.25 -32.62 -8.67
N ALA A 347 1.05 -32.64 -9.25
CA ALA A 347 0.37 -33.88 -9.64
C ALA A 347 1.20 -34.70 -10.64
N ALA A 348 1.77 -34.06 -11.66
CA ALA A 348 2.62 -34.70 -12.66
C ALA A 348 3.87 -35.32 -12.03
N VAL A 349 4.56 -34.59 -11.15
CA VAL A 349 5.73 -35.09 -10.40
C VAL A 349 5.33 -36.32 -9.57
N CYS A 350 4.21 -36.27 -8.85
CA CYS A 350 3.70 -37.41 -8.09
C CYS A 350 3.44 -38.64 -8.97
N ILE A 351 2.81 -38.46 -10.15
CA ILE A 351 2.53 -39.55 -11.09
C ILE A 351 3.83 -40.18 -11.60
N VAL A 352 4.82 -39.36 -11.98
CA VAL A 352 6.11 -39.85 -12.53
C VAL A 352 6.89 -40.67 -11.50
N PHE A 353 6.94 -40.23 -10.24
CA PHE A 353 7.69 -40.93 -9.20
C PHE A 353 6.96 -42.16 -8.63
N LEU A 354 5.62 -42.13 -8.58
CA LEU A 354 4.82 -43.24 -8.05
C LEU A 354 4.44 -44.28 -9.10
N LEU A 355 4.44 -43.94 -10.41
CA LEU A 355 3.96 -44.76 -11.53
C LEU A 355 2.59 -45.43 -11.28
N HIS A 356 1.79 -44.83 -10.40
CA HIS A 356 0.48 -45.33 -10.01
C HIS A 356 -0.48 -44.15 -9.84
N VAL A 357 -1.25 -43.88 -10.89
CA VAL A 357 -2.15 -42.71 -10.99
C VAL A 357 -3.10 -42.62 -9.81
N ARG A 358 -3.61 -43.75 -9.31
CA ARG A 358 -4.52 -43.76 -8.15
C ARG A 358 -3.84 -43.33 -6.85
N SER A 359 -2.55 -43.60 -6.69
CA SER A 359 -1.80 -43.10 -5.52
C SER A 359 -1.58 -41.60 -5.62
N ALA A 360 -1.34 -41.07 -6.82
CA ALA A 360 -1.25 -39.63 -7.05
C ALA A 360 -2.59 -38.90 -6.77
N LEU A 361 -3.75 -39.53 -7.04
CA LEU A 361 -5.06 -38.96 -6.72
C LEU A 361 -5.24 -38.64 -5.22
N VAL A 362 -4.59 -39.39 -4.32
CA VAL A 362 -4.64 -39.10 -2.88
C VAL A 362 -4.05 -37.72 -2.59
N VAL A 363 -2.91 -37.40 -3.20
CA VAL A 363 -2.24 -36.09 -3.09
C VAL A 363 -3.11 -35.01 -3.71
N VAL A 364 -3.59 -35.24 -4.93
CA VAL A 364 -4.40 -34.28 -5.69
C VAL A 364 -5.70 -33.92 -4.97
N LEU A 365 -6.33 -34.88 -4.28
CA LEU A 365 -7.56 -34.61 -3.52
C LEU A 365 -7.30 -33.93 -2.18
N MET A 366 -6.14 -34.16 -1.56
CA MET A 366 -5.78 -33.55 -0.28
C MET A 366 -5.52 -32.04 -0.42
N LEU A 367 -4.87 -31.63 -1.51
CA LEU A 367 -4.50 -30.23 -1.76
C LEU A 367 -5.70 -29.26 -1.72
N PRO A 368 -6.77 -29.44 -2.52
CA PRO A 368 -7.94 -28.56 -2.45
C PRO A 368 -8.57 -28.50 -1.07
N VAL A 369 -8.66 -29.62 -0.35
CA VAL A 369 -9.28 -29.65 0.98
C VAL A 369 -8.46 -28.82 1.98
N ALA A 370 -7.13 -28.90 1.93
CA ALA A 370 -6.26 -28.08 2.77
C ALA A 370 -6.37 -26.58 2.46
N VAL A 371 -6.46 -26.23 1.16
CA VAL A 371 -6.70 -24.85 0.72
C VAL A 371 -8.06 -24.34 1.21
N LEU A 372 -9.11 -25.16 1.13
CA LEU A 372 -10.45 -24.82 1.62
C LEU A 372 -10.46 -24.60 3.13
N ILE A 373 -9.70 -25.37 3.91
CA ILE A 373 -9.52 -25.13 5.36
C ILE A 373 -8.89 -23.75 5.60
N ALA A 374 -7.90 -23.36 4.78
CA ALA A 374 -7.30 -22.03 4.88
C ALA A 374 -8.33 -20.92 4.60
N PHE A 375 -9.17 -21.05 3.57
CA PHE A 375 -10.24 -20.08 3.29
C PHE A 375 -11.30 -20.00 4.39
N ILE A 376 -11.65 -21.13 5.03
CA ILE A 376 -12.55 -21.12 6.20
C ILE A 376 -11.93 -20.28 7.31
N ALA A 377 -10.65 -20.51 7.63
CA ALA A 377 -9.95 -19.74 8.65
C ALA A 377 -9.83 -18.25 8.28
N MET A 378 -9.54 -17.94 7.02
CA MET A 378 -9.51 -16.56 6.52
C MET A 378 -10.84 -15.84 6.74
N ARG A 379 -11.95 -16.50 6.41
CA ARG A 379 -13.29 -15.93 6.59
C ARG A 379 -13.63 -15.69 8.06
N LEU A 380 -13.28 -16.63 8.95
CA LEU A 380 -13.51 -16.50 10.39
C LEU A 380 -12.70 -15.37 11.03
N LEU A 381 -11.53 -15.05 10.47
CA LEU A 381 -10.66 -13.98 10.94
C LEU A 381 -10.87 -12.65 10.21
N GLY A 382 -11.83 -12.58 9.27
CA GLY A 382 -12.13 -11.37 8.51
C GLY A 382 -11.03 -10.94 7.55
N MET A 383 -10.14 -11.85 7.13
CA MET A 383 -9.07 -11.55 6.18
C MET A 383 -9.59 -11.49 4.74
N ASN A 384 -9.08 -10.54 3.95
CA ASN A 384 -9.33 -10.47 2.53
C ASN A 384 -8.46 -11.47 1.75
N SER A 385 -8.90 -11.81 0.54
CA SER A 385 -8.16 -12.60 -0.44
C SER A 385 -7.43 -11.65 -1.40
N ASN A 386 -6.11 -11.61 -1.29
CA ASN A 386 -5.23 -10.74 -2.05
C ASN A 386 -3.95 -11.48 -2.49
N ILE A 387 -3.03 -10.79 -3.17
CA ILE A 387 -1.79 -11.40 -3.67
C ILE A 387 -0.98 -12.06 -2.55
N MET A 388 -0.87 -11.42 -1.39
CA MET A 388 -0.09 -11.91 -0.27
C MET A 388 -0.75 -13.13 0.39
N SER A 389 -2.06 -13.09 0.61
CA SER A 389 -2.79 -14.20 1.22
C SER A 389 -2.83 -15.43 0.30
N LEU A 390 -3.08 -15.25 -1.01
CA LEU A 390 -3.04 -16.34 -1.98
C LEU A 390 -1.61 -16.85 -2.20
N GLY A 391 -0.63 -15.95 -2.17
CA GLY A 391 0.78 -16.30 -2.25
C GLY A 391 1.24 -17.21 -1.11
N GLY A 392 0.74 -17.00 0.12
CA GLY A 392 0.98 -17.91 1.23
C GLY A 392 0.44 -19.33 1.00
N ILE A 393 -0.71 -19.45 0.32
CA ILE A 393 -1.27 -20.73 -0.09
C ILE A 393 -0.40 -21.38 -1.17
N ALA A 394 0.01 -20.62 -2.19
CA ALA A 394 0.87 -21.09 -3.28
C ALA A 394 2.20 -21.67 -2.74
N ILE A 395 2.86 -20.92 -1.84
CA ILE A 395 4.08 -21.39 -1.16
C ILE A 395 3.82 -22.65 -0.35
N ALA A 396 2.65 -22.79 0.27
CA ALA A 396 2.29 -23.95 1.06
C ALA A 396 2.08 -25.21 0.21
N ILE A 397 1.47 -25.12 -1.00
CA ILE A 397 1.16 -26.28 -1.85
C ILE A 397 2.40 -27.14 -2.11
N GLY A 398 3.52 -26.52 -2.48
CA GLY A 398 4.78 -27.23 -2.76
C GLY A 398 5.37 -27.98 -1.56
N VAL A 399 5.02 -27.58 -0.33
CA VAL A 399 5.51 -28.19 0.92
C VAL A 399 4.48 -29.17 1.52
N MET A 400 3.19 -28.85 1.42
CA MET A 400 2.07 -29.64 1.97
C MET A 400 2.01 -31.06 1.40
N VAL A 401 2.40 -31.22 0.14
CA VAL A 401 2.39 -32.50 -0.55
C VAL A 401 3.39 -33.50 0.03
N ASP A 402 4.46 -33.05 0.68
CA ASP A 402 5.51 -33.94 1.18
C ASP A 402 4.97 -35.01 2.14
N ALA A 403 4.15 -34.61 3.11
CA ALA A 403 3.61 -35.54 4.09
C ALA A 403 2.71 -36.62 3.45
N ALA A 404 1.92 -36.26 2.44
CA ALA A 404 1.12 -37.23 1.71
C ALA A 404 2.00 -38.17 0.88
N ILE A 405 3.02 -37.63 0.20
CA ILE A 405 3.99 -38.42 -0.58
C ILE A 405 4.71 -39.43 0.31
N VAL A 406 5.31 -38.99 1.42
CA VAL A 406 6.10 -39.87 2.30
C VAL A 406 5.22 -40.96 2.91
N MET A 407 3.96 -40.65 3.24
CA MET A 407 3.02 -41.63 3.76
C MET A 407 2.63 -42.68 2.72
N ILE A 408 2.33 -42.25 1.48
CA ILE A 408 2.02 -43.13 0.35
C ILE A 408 3.21 -44.04 0.03
N GLU A 409 4.41 -43.47 0.01
CA GLU A 409 5.64 -44.21 -0.26
C GLU A 409 5.91 -45.27 0.81
N ASN A 410 5.77 -44.91 2.11
CA ASN A 410 5.93 -45.90 3.18
C ASN A 410 4.90 -47.03 3.08
N ALA A 411 3.67 -46.71 2.66
CA ALA A 411 2.65 -47.73 2.43
C ALA A 411 2.95 -48.63 1.21
N HIS A 412 3.45 -48.09 0.10
CA HIS A 412 3.90 -48.94 -1.03
C HIS A 412 4.98 -49.92 -0.59
N LYS A 413 5.96 -49.48 0.21
CA LYS A 413 7.04 -50.33 0.74
C LYS A 413 6.51 -51.47 1.62
N HIS A 414 5.50 -51.20 2.44
CA HIS A 414 4.84 -52.23 3.26
C HIS A 414 4.00 -53.21 2.42
N LEU A 415 3.35 -52.72 1.37
CA LEU A 415 2.54 -53.55 0.47
C LEU A 415 3.41 -54.43 -0.44
N GLU A 416 4.61 -53.99 -0.83
CA GLU A 416 5.59 -54.80 -1.58
C GLU A 416 6.13 -55.98 -0.77
N ARG A 417 6.20 -55.84 0.57
CA ARG A 417 6.66 -56.91 1.49
C ARG A 417 5.60 -58.00 1.72
N LEU A 418 4.34 -57.79 1.32
CA LEU A 418 3.27 -58.78 1.44
C LEU A 418 3.38 -59.86 0.36
N ARG A 419 2.95 -61.09 0.68
CA ARG A 419 2.87 -62.19 -0.29
C ARG A 419 1.86 -61.86 -1.39
N HIS A 420 2.03 -62.41 -2.60
CA HIS A 420 1.15 -62.14 -3.74
C HIS A 420 -0.33 -62.52 -3.50
N ASP A 421 -0.60 -63.41 -2.54
CA ASP A 421 -1.94 -63.96 -2.23
C ASP A 421 -2.54 -63.38 -0.93
N HIS A 422 -2.19 -62.14 -0.57
CA HIS A 422 -2.64 -61.51 0.67
C HIS A 422 -4.15 -61.19 0.67
N THR A 423 -4.77 -61.32 1.84
CA THR A 423 -6.19 -60.99 2.05
C THR A 423 -6.41 -59.48 2.16
N ALA A 424 -7.66 -59.05 1.96
CA ALA A 424 -8.04 -57.64 2.13
C ALA A 424 -7.81 -57.11 3.56
N ALA A 425 -7.85 -57.99 4.57
CA ALA A 425 -7.59 -57.67 5.96
C ALA A 425 -6.09 -57.46 6.24
N GLU A 426 -5.23 -58.35 5.75
CA GLU A 426 -3.76 -58.21 5.86
C GLU A 426 -3.27 -56.93 5.17
N ARG A 427 -3.86 -56.59 4.01
CA ARG A 427 -3.59 -55.32 3.31
C ARG A 427 -3.97 -54.10 4.16
N LEU A 428 -5.13 -54.15 4.79
CA LEU A 428 -5.64 -53.07 5.64
C LEU A 428 -4.72 -52.85 6.84
N GLU A 429 -4.30 -53.92 7.51
CA GLU A 429 -3.37 -53.85 8.64
C GLU A 429 -1.99 -53.34 8.21
N ALA A 430 -1.43 -53.82 7.10
CA ALA A 430 -0.14 -53.35 6.59
C ALA A 430 -0.16 -51.84 6.27
N MET A 431 -1.25 -51.34 5.69
CA MET A 431 -1.40 -49.90 5.39
C MET A 431 -1.55 -49.06 6.66
N ILE A 432 -2.32 -49.54 7.65
CA ILE A 432 -2.46 -48.86 8.94
C ILE A 432 -1.12 -48.82 9.68
N LEU A 433 -0.37 -49.93 9.67
CA LEU A 433 0.97 -50.01 10.26
C LEU A 433 1.92 -49.01 9.60
N ALA A 434 1.92 -48.94 8.26
CA ALA A 434 2.73 -47.97 7.52
C ALA A 434 2.38 -46.52 7.90
N CYS A 435 1.09 -46.19 8.06
CA CYS A 435 0.66 -44.86 8.49
C CYS A 435 1.08 -44.56 9.94
N ARG A 436 1.03 -45.55 10.84
CA ARG A 436 1.41 -45.40 12.25
C ARG A 436 2.90 -45.13 12.45
N GLU A 437 3.74 -45.69 11.60
CA GLU A 437 5.19 -45.57 11.68
C GLU A 437 5.66 -44.15 11.35
N VAL A 438 5.20 -43.58 10.23
CA VAL A 438 5.65 -42.26 9.75
C VAL A 438 4.72 -41.11 10.14
N GLY A 439 3.44 -41.38 10.43
CA GLY A 439 2.43 -40.36 10.71
C GLY A 439 2.81 -39.36 11.82
N PRO A 440 3.29 -39.81 13.00
CA PRO A 440 3.74 -38.90 14.05
C PRO A 440 4.89 -38.00 13.63
N ALA A 441 5.91 -38.55 12.97
CA ALA A 441 7.08 -37.80 12.52
C ALA A 441 6.70 -36.72 11.50
N LEU A 442 5.82 -37.06 10.54
CA LEU A 442 5.32 -36.12 9.53
C LEU A 442 4.42 -35.02 10.11
N PHE A 443 3.58 -35.36 11.09
CA PHE A 443 2.77 -34.36 11.78
C PHE A 443 3.65 -33.34 12.51
N PHE A 444 4.67 -33.81 13.25
CA PHE A 444 5.61 -32.92 13.93
C PHE A 444 6.49 -32.13 12.94
N SER A 445 6.86 -32.71 11.79
CA SER A 445 7.65 -32.01 10.78
C SER A 445 6.87 -30.85 10.14
N LEU A 446 5.60 -31.06 9.78
CA LEU A 446 4.72 -29.99 9.31
C LEU A 446 4.44 -28.94 10.39
N LEU A 447 4.35 -29.35 11.66
CA LEU A 447 4.23 -28.42 12.78
C LEU A 447 5.47 -27.52 12.91
N ILE A 448 6.69 -28.07 12.71
CA ILE A 448 7.92 -27.28 12.68
C ILE A 448 7.85 -26.19 11.61
N ILE A 449 7.41 -26.53 10.39
CA ILE A 449 7.29 -25.57 9.28
C ILE A 449 6.25 -24.49 9.59
N THR A 450 5.18 -24.86 10.30
CA THR A 450 4.10 -23.96 10.68
C THR A 450 4.59 -22.97 11.74
N VAL A 451 5.17 -23.48 12.84
CA VAL A 451 5.61 -22.66 13.97
C VAL A 451 6.88 -21.86 13.62
N SER A 452 7.75 -22.34 12.73
CA SER A 452 8.91 -21.58 12.26
C SER A 452 8.54 -20.30 11.51
N PHE A 453 7.28 -20.16 11.10
CA PHE A 453 6.76 -18.97 10.43
C PHE A 453 6.09 -17.98 11.38
N LEU A 454 5.79 -18.40 12.62
CA LEU A 454 5.16 -17.55 13.63
C LEU A 454 5.95 -16.25 13.92
N PRO A 455 7.30 -16.24 13.90
CA PRO A 455 8.07 -15.02 14.11
C PRO A 455 7.83 -13.93 13.05
N VAL A 456 7.28 -14.26 11.86
CA VAL A 456 6.92 -13.25 10.85
C VAL A 456 5.81 -12.32 11.37
N PHE A 457 4.97 -12.76 12.31
CA PHE A 457 3.91 -11.92 12.90
C PHE A 457 4.43 -10.83 13.84
N THR A 458 5.73 -10.82 14.19
CA THR A 458 6.31 -9.74 14.99
C THR A 458 6.78 -8.56 14.14
N LEU A 459 6.62 -8.64 12.81
CA LEU A 459 6.80 -7.49 11.92
C LEU A 459 5.67 -6.48 12.18
N GLU A 460 6.02 -5.20 12.26
CA GLU A 460 5.10 -4.11 12.61
C GLU A 460 4.77 -3.27 11.37
N ALA A 461 3.86 -2.31 11.50
CA ALA A 461 3.54 -1.29 10.49
C ALA A 461 3.26 -1.85 9.09
N GLN A 462 3.90 -1.27 8.06
CA GLN A 462 3.63 -1.58 6.67
C GLN A 462 4.12 -2.99 6.30
N GLU A 463 5.31 -3.38 6.76
CA GLU A 463 5.84 -4.73 6.55
C GLU A 463 4.97 -5.80 7.23
N GLY A 464 4.49 -5.54 8.45
CA GLY A 464 3.57 -6.43 9.16
C GLY A 464 2.25 -6.62 8.42
N ARG A 465 1.58 -5.53 8.01
CA ARG A 465 0.32 -5.58 7.25
C ARG A 465 0.46 -6.29 5.90
N LEU A 466 1.62 -6.17 5.25
CA LEU A 466 1.90 -6.82 3.98
C LEU A 466 2.09 -8.34 4.13
N PHE A 467 2.90 -8.78 5.11
CA PHE A 467 3.30 -10.19 5.23
C PHE A 467 2.46 -11.01 6.21
N ALA A 468 1.72 -10.41 7.13
CA ALA A 468 0.86 -11.15 8.06
C ALA A 468 -0.22 -11.99 7.35
N PRO A 469 -0.94 -11.48 6.32
CA PRO A 469 -1.90 -12.32 5.57
C PRO A 469 -1.24 -13.53 4.92
N LEU A 470 -0.03 -13.35 4.35
CA LEU A 470 0.75 -14.45 3.77
C LEU A 470 1.14 -15.49 4.83
N ALA A 471 1.60 -15.04 5.99
CA ALA A 471 1.98 -15.92 7.09
C ALA A 471 0.77 -16.69 7.64
N TRP A 472 -0.39 -16.04 7.77
CA TRP A 472 -1.64 -16.68 8.20
C TRP A 472 -2.09 -17.76 7.25
N THR A 473 -2.22 -17.46 5.96
CA THR A 473 -2.75 -18.43 5.00
C THR A 473 -1.81 -19.62 4.81
N LYS A 474 -0.50 -19.39 4.77
CA LYS A 474 0.49 -20.48 4.79
C LYS A 474 0.30 -21.33 6.04
N THR A 475 0.20 -20.71 7.22
CA THR A 475 0.03 -21.39 8.51
C THR A 475 -1.24 -22.24 8.54
N PHE A 476 -2.37 -21.71 8.08
CA PHE A 476 -3.63 -22.46 8.03
C PHE A 476 -3.63 -23.57 7.00
N ALA A 477 -3.02 -23.34 5.83
CA ALA A 477 -2.89 -24.37 4.80
C ALA A 477 -2.00 -25.53 5.30
N MET A 478 -0.87 -25.22 5.94
CA MET A 478 0.04 -26.21 6.54
C MET A 478 -0.59 -26.94 7.73
N ALA A 479 -1.30 -26.23 8.61
CA ALA A 479 -2.03 -26.83 9.73
C ALA A 479 -3.17 -27.75 9.24
N GLY A 480 -3.90 -27.31 8.21
CA GLY A 480 -4.91 -28.12 7.53
C GLY A 480 -4.28 -29.37 6.92
N ALA A 481 -3.16 -29.23 6.20
CA ALA A 481 -2.42 -30.35 5.64
C ALA A 481 -1.91 -31.33 6.72
N ALA A 482 -1.43 -30.83 7.85
CA ALA A 482 -1.01 -31.66 8.98
C ALA A 482 -2.17 -32.43 9.61
N LEU A 483 -3.34 -31.80 9.75
CA LEU A 483 -4.54 -32.47 10.24
C LEU A 483 -5.03 -33.53 9.24
N LEU A 484 -5.05 -33.20 7.95
CA LEU A 484 -5.47 -34.11 6.89
C LEU A 484 -4.51 -35.30 6.71
N SER A 485 -3.21 -35.11 6.96
CA SER A 485 -2.21 -36.19 6.83
C SER A 485 -2.45 -37.33 7.83
N VAL A 486 -2.99 -37.04 9.01
CA VAL A 486 -3.30 -38.08 10.03
C VAL A 486 -4.77 -38.52 10.02
N THR A 487 -5.63 -37.88 9.21
CA THR A 487 -7.08 -38.17 9.15
C THR A 487 -7.54 -38.62 7.76
N LEU A 488 -7.57 -37.72 6.78
CA LEU A 488 -8.08 -37.96 5.43
C LEU A 488 -7.13 -38.81 4.58
N VAL A 489 -5.82 -38.55 4.64
CA VAL A 489 -4.83 -39.26 3.82
C VAL A 489 -4.86 -40.78 4.06
N PRO A 490 -4.85 -41.30 5.31
CA PRO A 490 -4.98 -42.73 5.57
C PRO A 490 -6.27 -43.33 4.96
N VAL A 491 -7.39 -42.62 5.03
CA VAL A 491 -8.68 -43.07 4.47
C VAL A 491 -8.64 -43.10 2.94
N LEU A 492 -8.15 -42.04 2.30
CA LEU A 492 -7.99 -41.97 0.85
C LEU A 492 -7.03 -43.04 0.34
N MET A 493 -5.94 -43.32 1.06
CA MET A 493 -5.02 -44.40 0.71
C MET A 493 -5.73 -45.75 0.68
N LEU A 494 -6.55 -46.08 1.71
CA LEU A 494 -7.31 -47.33 1.75
C LEU A 494 -8.32 -47.50 0.60
N LEU A 495 -8.82 -46.38 0.07
CA LEU A 495 -9.75 -46.35 -1.06
C LEU A 495 -9.04 -46.47 -2.40
N PHE A 496 -7.98 -45.67 -2.63
CA PHE A 496 -7.37 -45.51 -3.95
C PHE A 496 -6.12 -46.37 -4.20
N VAL A 497 -5.35 -46.72 -3.16
CA VAL A 497 -4.17 -47.58 -3.31
C VAL A 497 -4.64 -49.04 -3.40
N ARG A 498 -5.09 -49.44 -4.60
CA ARG A 498 -5.60 -50.79 -4.94
C ARG A 498 -5.06 -51.23 -6.30
N GLY A 499 -4.61 -52.48 -6.40
CA GLY A 499 -4.11 -53.07 -7.65
C GLY A 499 -2.68 -53.61 -7.50
N ARG A 500 -2.04 -53.94 -8.63
CA ARG A 500 -0.63 -54.35 -8.65
C ARG A 500 0.25 -53.11 -8.45
N ILE A 501 0.96 -53.07 -7.33
CA ILE A 501 1.96 -52.03 -7.05
C ILE A 501 3.26 -52.45 -7.73
N ILE A 502 3.81 -51.55 -8.53
CA ILE A 502 5.04 -51.74 -9.29
C ILE A 502 6.21 -51.69 -8.29
N SER A 503 7.11 -52.67 -8.35
CA SER A 503 8.25 -52.77 -7.41
C SER A 503 9.21 -51.59 -7.56
N GLU A 504 9.81 -51.16 -6.44
CA GLU A 504 10.67 -49.97 -6.39
C GLU A 504 11.81 -50.00 -7.43
N ASN A 505 12.37 -51.19 -7.67
CA ASN A 505 13.49 -51.40 -8.60
C ASN A 505 13.12 -51.31 -10.09
N SER A 506 11.82 -51.30 -10.40
CA SER A 506 11.33 -51.27 -11.78
C SER A 506 10.96 -49.88 -12.29
N ASN A 507 10.91 -48.85 -11.41
CA ASN A 507 10.79 -47.46 -11.86
C ASN A 507 12.13 -46.98 -12.49
N PRO A 508 12.16 -46.61 -13.78
CA PRO A 508 13.38 -46.20 -14.46
C PRO A 508 14.02 -44.94 -13.83
N VAL A 509 13.21 -43.99 -13.36
CA VAL A 509 13.69 -42.76 -12.72
C VAL A 509 14.42 -43.09 -11.43
N ASN A 510 13.84 -43.96 -10.59
CA ASN A 510 14.45 -44.35 -9.33
C ASN A 510 15.75 -45.14 -9.54
N ARG A 511 15.75 -46.07 -10.49
CA ARG A 511 16.94 -46.87 -10.80
C ARG A 511 18.12 -46.01 -11.23
N ILE A 512 17.88 -44.98 -12.03
CA ILE A 512 18.90 -44.01 -12.45
C ILE A 512 19.38 -43.18 -11.26
N LEU A 513 18.47 -42.65 -10.43
CA LEU A 513 18.84 -41.86 -9.26
C LEU A 513 19.68 -42.66 -8.26
N ILE A 514 19.28 -43.90 -7.95
CA ILE A 514 20.04 -44.79 -7.05
C ILE A 514 21.38 -45.16 -7.67
N ALA A 515 21.43 -45.48 -8.97
CA ALA A 515 22.67 -45.81 -9.66
C ALA A 515 23.67 -44.64 -9.66
N LEU A 516 23.19 -43.40 -9.79
CA LEU A 516 24.01 -42.19 -9.72
C LEU A 516 24.45 -41.87 -8.29
N TYR A 517 23.56 -42.06 -7.31
CA TYR A 517 23.83 -41.72 -5.92
C TYR A 517 24.76 -42.71 -5.21
N ARG A 518 24.62 -44.02 -5.46
CA ARG A 518 25.40 -45.08 -4.81
C ARG A 518 26.94 -44.87 -4.88
N PRO A 519 27.54 -44.50 -6.03
CA PRO A 519 28.98 -44.19 -6.07
C PRO A 519 29.33 -42.90 -5.33
N ILE A 520 28.45 -41.89 -5.35
CA ILE A 520 28.65 -40.61 -4.64
C ILE A 520 28.75 -40.87 -3.13
N ILE A 521 27.75 -41.55 -2.55
CA ILE A 521 27.75 -41.82 -1.11
C ILE A 521 28.89 -42.75 -0.70
N ALA A 522 29.29 -43.72 -1.55
CA ALA A 522 30.46 -44.55 -1.28
C ALA A 522 31.77 -43.73 -1.25
N GLY A 523 31.92 -42.74 -2.13
CA GLY A 523 33.05 -41.79 -2.11
C GLY A 523 33.04 -40.90 -0.88
N VAL A 524 31.88 -40.38 -0.51
CA VAL A 524 31.66 -39.53 0.68
C VAL A 524 32.03 -40.27 1.96
N MET A 525 31.63 -41.54 2.09
CA MET A 525 31.95 -42.36 3.27
C MET A 525 33.45 -42.66 3.39
N ARG A 526 34.20 -42.68 2.28
CA ARG A 526 35.67 -42.81 2.28
C ARG A 526 36.38 -41.51 2.68
N TRP A 527 35.88 -40.35 2.22
CA TRP A 527 36.53 -39.04 2.40
C TRP A 527 35.71 -38.07 3.28
N LYS A 528 35.06 -38.59 4.32
CA LYS A 528 34.10 -37.86 5.17
C LYS A 528 34.58 -36.51 5.73
N LEU A 529 35.83 -36.43 6.16
CA LEU A 529 36.42 -35.17 6.66
C LEU A 529 36.58 -34.14 5.55
N THR A 530 37.02 -34.58 4.37
CA THR A 530 37.16 -33.73 3.18
C THR A 530 35.80 -33.24 2.69
N THR A 531 34.76 -34.09 2.70
CA THR A 531 33.40 -33.69 2.34
C THR A 531 32.85 -32.60 3.26
N ILE A 532 33.06 -32.71 4.58
CA ILE A 532 32.65 -31.68 5.54
C ILE A 532 33.47 -30.40 5.34
N ALA A 533 34.78 -30.51 5.10
CA ALA A 533 35.64 -29.35 4.81
C ALA A 533 35.19 -28.59 3.55
N ILE A 534 34.81 -29.32 2.49
CA ILE A 534 34.23 -28.72 1.26
C ILE A 534 32.91 -28.02 1.57
N ALA A 535 32.03 -28.62 2.38
CA ALA A 535 30.77 -28.00 2.76
C ALA A 535 30.98 -26.68 3.54
N ILE A 536 31.94 -26.66 4.47
CA ILE A 536 32.33 -25.44 5.20
C ILE A 536 32.95 -24.40 4.26
N ALA A 537 33.81 -24.83 3.33
CA ALA A 537 34.40 -23.94 2.33
C ALA A 537 33.32 -23.32 1.43
N ALA A 538 32.32 -24.11 0.98
CA ALA A 538 31.20 -23.61 0.20
C ALA A 538 30.40 -22.53 0.97
N MET A 539 30.15 -22.75 2.26
CA MET A 539 29.53 -21.73 3.13
C MET A 539 30.38 -20.46 3.24
N ALA A 540 31.69 -20.59 3.41
CA ALA A 540 32.60 -19.44 3.50
C ALA A 540 32.65 -18.65 2.18
N VAL A 541 32.69 -19.33 1.03
CA VAL A 541 32.67 -18.69 -0.29
C VAL A 541 31.36 -17.94 -0.54
N SER A 542 30.23 -18.46 -0.04
CA SER A 542 28.92 -17.79 -0.13
C SER A 542 28.81 -16.46 0.62
N ILE A 543 29.77 -16.12 1.48
CA ILE A 543 29.84 -14.79 2.09
C ILE A 543 30.10 -13.71 1.03
N TRP A 544 30.88 -14.03 -0.02
CA TRP A 544 31.17 -13.08 -1.10
C TRP A 544 29.92 -12.60 -1.87
N PRO A 545 29.07 -13.48 -2.43
CA PRO A 545 27.84 -13.02 -3.07
C PRO A 545 26.88 -12.37 -2.08
N ALA A 546 26.82 -12.84 -0.81
CA ALA A 546 25.99 -12.22 0.22
C ALA A 546 26.36 -10.74 0.47
N MET A 547 27.65 -10.41 0.48
CA MET A 547 28.15 -9.04 0.63
C MET A 547 27.91 -8.16 -0.61
N LYS A 548 27.56 -8.75 -1.77
CA LYS A 548 27.30 -8.04 -3.02
C LYS A 548 25.82 -7.78 -3.29
N LEU A 549 24.91 -8.36 -2.52
CA LEU A 549 23.47 -8.08 -2.64
C LEU A 549 23.18 -6.66 -2.14
N GLY A 550 22.41 -5.88 -2.91
CA GLY A 550 21.91 -4.57 -2.47
C GLY A 550 20.78 -4.70 -1.44
N ALA A 551 20.36 -3.59 -0.84
CA ALA A 551 19.23 -3.55 0.09
C ALA A 551 18.07 -2.69 -0.42
N GLU A 552 16.86 -3.24 -0.41
CA GLU A 552 15.61 -2.55 -0.74
C GLU A 552 14.52 -2.89 0.29
N PHE A 553 13.53 -2.03 0.46
CA PHE A 553 12.40 -2.32 1.37
C PHE A 553 11.53 -3.46 0.80
N MET A 554 11.01 -3.25 -0.42
CA MET A 554 10.18 -4.20 -1.15
C MET A 554 10.33 -3.95 -2.67
N PRO A 555 10.18 -5.00 -3.51
CA PRO A 555 10.13 -4.80 -4.95
C PRO A 555 8.89 -3.99 -5.35
N THR A 556 9.00 -3.23 -6.44
CA THR A 556 7.89 -2.45 -6.98
C THR A 556 6.86 -3.37 -7.63
N LEU A 557 5.60 -3.25 -7.21
CA LEU A 557 4.47 -3.95 -7.81
C LEU A 557 4.07 -3.24 -9.10
N ASN A 558 4.01 -3.94 -10.23
CA ASN A 558 3.46 -3.35 -11.46
C ASN A 558 1.92 -3.24 -11.37
N GLU A 559 1.41 -2.01 -11.26
CA GLU A 559 -0.03 -1.74 -11.22
C GLU A 559 -0.67 -1.70 -12.63
N GLY A 560 0.13 -1.72 -13.71
CA GLY A 560 -0.31 -1.46 -15.09
C GLY A 560 -0.76 -0.02 -15.36
N THR A 561 -0.64 0.85 -14.35
CA THR A 561 -0.86 2.29 -14.46
C THR A 561 0.34 3.00 -13.85
N LEU A 562 0.78 4.09 -14.49
CA LEU A 562 1.86 4.92 -13.98
C LEU A 562 1.28 6.19 -13.37
N PHE A 563 2.00 6.71 -12.38
CA PHE A 563 1.66 7.96 -11.73
C PHE A 563 2.84 8.93 -11.85
N TYR A 564 2.61 9.98 -12.62
CA TYR A 564 3.58 11.02 -12.89
C TYR A 564 3.29 12.24 -12.01
N MET A 565 4.24 12.58 -11.14
CA MET A 565 4.07 13.62 -10.12
C MET A 565 5.14 14.72 -10.19
N PRO A 566 5.23 15.48 -11.29
CA PRO A 566 6.22 16.53 -11.37
C PRO A 566 5.88 17.67 -10.41
N THR A 567 6.90 18.41 -9.99
CA THR A 567 6.72 19.59 -9.14
C THR A 567 7.51 20.76 -9.68
N GLY A 568 6.81 21.89 -9.81
CA GLY A 568 7.40 23.15 -10.23
C GLY A 568 7.97 23.97 -9.07
N LEU A 569 8.43 25.16 -9.42
CA LEU A 569 8.70 26.19 -8.43
C LEU A 569 7.38 26.77 -7.90
N PRO A 570 7.34 27.21 -6.63
CA PRO A 570 6.17 27.87 -6.09
C PRO A 570 5.76 29.12 -6.86
N ALA A 571 4.51 29.54 -6.66
CA ALA A 571 3.89 30.71 -7.29
C ALA A 571 3.60 30.58 -8.80
N MET A 572 3.52 29.36 -9.31
CA MET A 572 2.97 29.11 -10.63
C MET A 572 1.50 29.54 -10.68
N SER A 573 1.12 30.32 -11.70
CA SER A 573 -0.27 30.72 -11.88
C SER A 573 -1.12 29.54 -12.36
N VAL A 574 -2.40 29.53 -12.00
CA VAL A 574 -3.37 28.51 -12.45
C VAL A 574 -3.40 28.41 -13.99
N THR A 575 -3.33 29.54 -14.70
CA THR A 575 -3.30 29.55 -16.17
C THR A 575 -2.06 28.86 -16.73
N LYS A 576 -0.87 29.13 -16.15
CA LYS A 576 0.36 28.49 -16.62
C LYS A 576 0.40 27.00 -16.25
N ALA A 577 -0.14 26.65 -15.08
CA ALA A 577 -0.28 25.26 -14.67
C ALA A 577 -1.20 24.48 -15.63
N ALA A 578 -2.34 25.04 -16.03
CA ALA A 578 -3.24 24.43 -17.01
C ALA A 578 -2.56 24.19 -18.37
N GLU A 579 -1.84 25.20 -18.89
CA GLU A 579 -1.08 25.10 -20.14
C GLU A 579 0.00 24.01 -20.07
N LEU A 580 0.75 23.97 -18.96
CA LEU A 580 1.80 22.98 -18.75
C LEU A 580 1.22 21.57 -18.61
N LEU A 581 0.13 21.39 -17.87
CA LEU A 581 -0.56 20.12 -17.69
C LEU A 581 -1.05 19.56 -19.04
N GLN A 582 -1.69 20.40 -19.84
CA GLN A 582 -2.15 19.99 -21.18
C GLN A 582 -0.98 19.61 -22.09
N THR A 583 0.11 20.38 -22.05
CA THR A 583 1.32 20.09 -22.83
C THR A 583 1.94 18.76 -22.42
N GLN A 584 2.07 18.51 -21.12
CA GLN A 584 2.57 17.25 -20.57
C GLN A 584 1.69 16.08 -21.00
N ASN A 585 0.38 16.19 -20.85
CA ASN A 585 -0.55 15.13 -21.22
C ASN A 585 -0.52 14.82 -22.71
N LYS A 586 -0.39 15.83 -23.57
CA LYS A 586 -0.24 15.65 -25.02
C LYS A 586 1.04 14.89 -25.39
N ILE A 587 2.15 15.18 -24.72
CA ILE A 587 3.42 14.44 -24.91
C ILE A 587 3.25 13.00 -24.44
N ILE A 588 2.72 12.78 -23.23
CA ILE A 588 2.51 11.43 -22.70
C ILE A 588 1.59 10.62 -23.63
N LYS A 589 0.48 11.21 -24.08
CA LYS A 589 -0.50 10.55 -24.94
C LYS A 589 0.03 10.22 -26.34
N SER A 590 1.11 10.87 -26.77
CA SER A 590 1.76 10.55 -28.06
C SER A 590 2.46 9.19 -28.09
N PHE A 591 2.73 8.59 -26.92
CA PHE A 591 3.35 7.26 -26.84
C PHE A 591 2.32 6.17 -27.15
N PRO A 592 2.64 5.21 -28.04
CA PRO A 592 1.69 4.19 -28.48
C PRO A 592 1.26 3.24 -27.36
N GLU A 593 2.10 3.04 -26.35
CA GLU A 593 1.80 2.24 -25.15
C GLU A 593 0.74 2.88 -24.24
N VAL A 594 0.45 4.17 -24.38
CA VAL A 594 -0.45 4.91 -23.48
C VAL A 594 -1.91 4.86 -23.97
N ALA A 595 -2.78 4.26 -23.16
CA ALA A 595 -4.21 4.12 -23.44
C ALA A 595 -4.98 5.41 -23.12
N SER A 596 -4.76 6.03 -21.96
CA SER A 596 -5.36 7.33 -21.60
C SER A 596 -4.53 8.06 -20.55
N VAL A 597 -4.70 9.38 -20.48
CA VAL A 597 -3.96 10.26 -19.57
C VAL A 597 -4.95 11.21 -18.90
N ILE A 598 -5.08 11.13 -17.58
CA ILE A 598 -5.83 12.09 -16.79
C ILE A 598 -4.86 12.86 -15.91
N GLY A 599 -4.67 14.13 -16.26
CA GLY A 599 -3.81 15.04 -15.55
C GLY A 599 -4.58 15.84 -14.51
N LYS A 600 -3.98 16.05 -13.35
CA LYS A 600 -4.45 16.98 -12.33
C LYS A 600 -3.35 17.98 -11.99
N SER A 601 -3.72 19.24 -11.78
CA SER A 601 -2.90 20.25 -11.09
C SER A 601 -3.68 20.75 -9.88
N GLY A 602 -3.03 20.94 -8.73
CA GLY A 602 -3.71 21.36 -7.51
C GLY A 602 -4.59 20.27 -6.90
N ARG A 603 -5.55 20.67 -6.07
CA ARG A 603 -6.35 19.76 -5.23
C ARG A 603 -7.77 19.54 -5.75
N ALA A 604 -8.28 18.33 -5.55
CA ALA A 604 -9.70 18.02 -5.58
C ALA A 604 -10.43 18.65 -4.37
N GLN A 605 -11.76 18.78 -4.45
CA GLN A 605 -12.58 19.18 -3.30
C GLN A 605 -12.74 18.01 -2.31
N THR A 606 -11.66 17.68 -1.60
CA THR A 606 -11.65 16.67 -0.53
C THR A 606 -10.48 16.95 0.43
N ALA A 607 -10.63 16.58 1.69
CA ALA A 607 -9.56 16.65 2.68
C ALA A 607 -8.42 15.63 2.40
N THR A 608 -8.66 14.64 1.54
CA THR A 608 -7.66 13.61 1.19
C THR A 608 -6.59 14.08 0.19
N ASP A 609 -6.70 15.32 -0.31
CA ASP A 609 -5.82 15.87 -1.35
C ASP A 609 -5.30 17.27 -0.99
N PRO A 610 -4.11 17.40 -0.39
CA PRO A 610 -3.48 18.68 -0.05
C PRO A 610 -2.61 19.24 -1.19
N ALA A 611 -2.83 18.84 -2.45
CA ALA A 611 -1.97 19.24 -3.56
C ALA A 611 -2.01 20.76 -3.86
N PRO A 612 -0.87 21.47 -3.89
CA PRO A 612 -0.80 22.85 -4.36
C PRO A 612 -0.81 22.92 -5.91
N ILE A 613 -1.06 24.10 -6.46
CA ILE A 613 -1.23 24.31 -7.92
C ILE A 613 0.03 23.94 -8.72
N GLU A 614 1.21 24.22 -8.19
CA GLU A 614 2.50 23.89 -8.80
C GLU A 614 2.84 22.39 -8.79
N MET A 615 2.03 21.57 -8.12
CA MET A 615 2.15 20.12 -8.11
C MET A 615 1.14 19.50 -9.06
N PHE A 616 1.64 18.61 -9.92
CA PHE A 616 0.81 17.85 -10.84
C PHE A 616 0.74 16.40 -10.41
N GLU A 617 -0.37 15.76 -10.71
CA GLU A 617 -0.61 14.35 -10.49
C GLU A 617 -1.32 13.81 -11.72
N THR A 618 -0.58 13.09 -12.57
CA THR A 618 -1.12 12.54 -13.81
C THR A 618 -1.16 11.02 -13.69
N VAL A 619 -2.37 10.46 -13.81
CA VAL A 619 -2.57 9.01 -13.94
C VAL A 619 -2.49 8.64 -15.42
N ILE A 620 -1.61 7.70 -15.72
CA ILE A 620 -1.31 7.24 -17.08
C ILE A 620 -1.72 5.77 -17.16
N ASN A 621 -2.80 5.49 -17.89
CA ASN A 621 -3.21 4.11 -18.12
C ASN A 621 -2.44 3.54 -19.31
N LEU A 622 -1.79 2.41 -19.10
CA LEU A 622 -1.04 1.73 -20.16
C LEU A 622 -1.93 0.70 -20.86
N LYS A 623 -1.68 0.50 -22.15
CA LYS A 623 -2.26 -0.63 -22.90
C LYS A 623 -1.71 -1.96 -22.36
N PRO A 624 -2.38 -3.09 -22.63
CA PRO A 624 -1.83 -4.41 -22.36
C PRO A 624 -0.42 -4.58 -22.92
N GLU A 625 0.49 -5.21 -22.16
CA GLU A 625 1.90 -5.39 -22.54
C GLU A 625 2.08 -6.13 -23.87
N SER A 626 1.10 -6.95 -24.28
CA SER A 626 1.08 -7.63 -25.58
C SER A 626 0.99 -6.68 -26.79
N GLU A 627 0.54 -5.45 -26.60
CA GLU A 627 0.42 -4.42 -27.64
C GLU A 627 1.64 -3.48 -27.70
N TRP A 628 2.65 -3.71 -26.86
CA TRP A 628 3.80 -2.82 -26.76
C TRP A 628 4.82 -3.09 -27.86
N ARG A 629 5.69 -2.09 -28.09
CA ARG A 629 6.88 -2.27 -28.93
C ARG A 629 7.72 -3.47 -28.45
N PRO A 630 8.23 -4.33 -29.36
CA PRO A 630 9.04 -5.49 -28.97
C PRO A 630 10.26 -5.11 -28.14
N GLY A 631 10.48 -5.82 -27.02
CA GLY A 631 11.63 -5.64 -26.13
C GLY A 631 11.53 -4.45 -25.17
N LEU A 632 10.43 -3.70 -25.17
CA LEU A 632 10.20 -2.60 -24.24
C LEU A 632 9.75 -3.12 -22.87
N THR A 633 10.39 -2.62 -21.81
CA THR A 633 10.00 -2.88 -20.42
C THR A 633 9.35 -1.63 -19.82
N VAL A 634 8.65 -1.79 -18.68
CA VAL A 634 8.07 -0.65 -17.93
C VAL A 634 9.15 0.38 -17.60
N ASP A 635 10.31 -0.05 -17.09
CA ASP A 635 11.42 0.85 -16.75
C ASP A 635 11.98 1.56 -18.00
N GLY A 636 12.05 0.87 -19.13
CA GLY A 636 12.42 1.45 -20.42
C GLY A 636 11.44 2.52 -20.89
N LEU A 637 10.14 2.26 -20.77
CA LEU A 637 9.09 3.22 -21.09
C LEU A 637 9.14 4.45 -20.16
N ILE A 638 9.33 4.25 -18.86
CA ILE A 638 9.52 5.36 -17.90
C ILE A 638 10.73 6.20 -18.27
N ALA A 639 11.85 5.59 -18.67
CA ALA A 639 13.04 6.32 -19.09
C ALA A 639 12.82 7.13 -20.38
N GLU A 640 12.06 6.61 -21.35
CA GLU A 640 11.67 7.35 -22.57
C GLU A 640 10.74 8.51 -22.25
N LEU A 641 9.70 8.28 -21.44
CA LEU A 641 8.76 9.30 -20.99
C LEU A 641 9.47 10.41 -20.20
N ASP A 642 10.35 10.04 -19.27
CA ASP A 642 11.12 10.97 -18.46
C ASP A 642 12.01 11.86 -19.32
N ARG A 643 12.62 11.31 -20.37
CA ARG A 643 13.42 12.09 -21.33
C ARG A 643 12.56 13.06 -22.14
N ALA A 644 11.35 12.65 -22.52
CA ALA A 644 10.42 13.49 -23.28
C ALA A 644 9.79 14.63 -22.45
N LEU A 645 9.71 14.46 -21.13
CA LEU A 645 9.07 15.41 -20.21
C LEU A 645 10.08 16.27 -19.44
N GLN A 646 11.23 16.59 -20.03
CA GLN A 646 12.21 17.48 -19.43
C GLN A 646 11.80 18.95 -19.64
N PHE A 647 11.11 19.52 -18.66
CA PHE A 647 10.72 20.94 -18.66
C PHE A 647 11.62 21.79 -17.74
N PRO A 648 12.04 23.00 -18.16
CA PRO A 648 12.80 23.89 -17.30
C PRO A 648 12.04 24.24 -16.01
N GLY A 649 12.68 24.05 -14.86
CA GLY A 649 12.10 24.38 -13.55
C GLY A 649 11.07 23.38 -13.02
N ILE A 650 10.91 22.22 -13.68
CA ILE A 650 10.06 21.12 -13.24
C ILE A 650 10.93 19.92 -12.87
N ALA A 651 10.72 19.36 -11.69
CA ALA A 651 11.38 18.13 -11.25
C ALA A 651 10.42 16.95 -11.43
N ASN A 652 10.80 16.00 -12.29
CA ASN A 652 10.01 14.80 -12.57
C ASN A 652 10.11 13.78 -11.43
N SER A 653 9.00 13.08 -11.18
CA SER A 653 8.92 11.95 -10.26
C SER A 653 7.96 10.93 -10.83
N TRP A 654 8.38 9.67 -10.85
CA TRP A 654 7.65 8.56 -11.44
C TRP A 654 7.37 7.51 -10.38
N THR A 655 6.13 7.03 -10.34
CA THR A 655 5.71 5.98 -9.41
C THR A 655 4.42 5.32 -9.91
N MET A 656 3.69 4.62 -9.04
CA MET A 656 2.39 4.03 -9.34
C MET A 656 1.35 4.54 -8.33
N PRO A 657 0.05 4.61 -8.70
CA PRO A 657 -0.95 5.27 -7.87
C PRO A 657 -1.07 4.73 -6.44
N ILE A 658 -1.20 3.41 -6.26
CA ILE A 658 -1.38 2.81 -4.92
C ILE A 658 -0.10 2.98 -4.10
N LYS A 659 1.06 2.69 -4.71
CA LYS A 659 2.37 2.86 -4.05
C LYS A 659 2.58 4.29 -3.56
N ALA A 660 2.33 5.29 -4.41
CA ALA A 660 2.54 6.70 -4.07
C ALA A 660 1.68 7.14 -2.89
N ARG A 661 0.41 6.75 -2.89
CA ARG A 661 -0.54 7.10 -1.82
C ARG A 661 -0.17 6.43 -0.50
N ILE A 662 0.33 5.20 -0.52
CA ILE A 662 0.87 4.54 0.67
C ILE A 662 2.12 5.25 1.17
N ASP A 663 3.11 5.50 0.32
CA ASP A 663 4.38 6.14 0.71
C ASP A 663 4.13 7.54 1.33
N MET A 664 3.24 8.34 0.71
CA MET A 664 2.82 9.66 1.19
C MET A 664 2.06 9.60 2.52
N LEU A 665 1.15 8.64 2.68
CA LEU A 665 0.40 8.46 3.92
C LEU A 665 1.35 8.11 5.07
N SER A 666 2.16 7.09 4.85
CA SER A 666 3.11 6.52 5.81
C SER A 666 4.16 7.53 6.26
N THR A 667 4.94 8.09 5.34
CA THR A 667 6.11 8.94 5.69
C THR A 667 5.94 10.44 5.42
N GLY A 668 4.94 10.81 4.61
CA GLY A 668 4.80 12.16 4.07
C GLY A 668 5.70 12.43 2.87
N ILE A 669 6.59 11.49 2.52
CA ILE A 669 7.52 11.56 1.40
C ILE A 669 6.98 10.69 0.27
N ARG A 670 6.96 11.24 -0.94
CA ARG A 670 6.48 10.55 -2.17
C ARG A 670 7.58 9.80 -2.94
N THR A 671 8.85 10.08 -2.64
CA THR A 671 10.02 9.43 -3.24
C THR A 671 10.56 8.31 -2.34
N PRO A 672 11.32 7.33 -2.88
CA PRO A 672 11.89 6.25 -2.08
C PRO A 672 12.75 6.73 -0.91
N VAL A 673 13.49 7.82 -1.11
CA VAL A 673 14.30 8.49 -0.09
C VAL A 673 13.79 9.92 0.09
N GLY A 674 13.63 10.34 1.34
CA GLY A 674 13.36 11.71 1.71
C GLY A 674 14.25 12.19 2.83
N ILE A 675 14.56 13.48 2.84
CA ILE A 675 15.29 14.12 3.93
C ILE A 675 14.38 15.20 4.50
N LYS A 676 14.09 15.11 5.80
CA LYS A 676 13.29 16.09 6.54
C LYS A 676 14.23 17.01 7.30
N VAL A 677 14.17 18.31 7.03
CA VAL A 677 14.91 19.34 7.76
C VAL A 677 13.93 19.98 8.75
N PHE A 678 14.29 20.03 10.02
CA PHE A 678 13.49 20.64 11.09
C PHE A 678 14.20 21.85 11.67
N GLY A 679 13.47 22.92 11.96
CA GLY A 679 14.05 24.15 12.52
C GLY A 679 13.00 25.16 12.98
N LYS A 680 13.44 26.40 13.23
CA LYS A 680 12.58 27.50 13.72
C LYS A 680 12.43 28.66 12.74
N ASN A 681 13.32 28.76 11.75
CA ASN A 681 13.35 29.86 10.78
C ASN A 681 13.32 29.30 9.36
N LEU A 682 12.31 29.69 8.58
CA LEU A 682 12.09 29.18 7.22
C LEU A 682 13.25 29.54 6.27
N GLU A 683 13.84 30.73 6.38
CA GLU A 683 14.94 31.14 5.49
C GLU A 683 16.23 30.34 5.75
N GLU A 684 16.57 30.10 7.02
CA GLU A 684 17.73 29.30 7.39
C GLU A 684 17.54 27.83 6.98
N MET A 685 16.34 27.30 7.20
CA MET A 685 15.98 25.95 6.79
C MET A 685 16.06 25.78 5.26
N GLU A 686 15.61 26.76 4.48
CA GLU A 686 15.71 26.68 3.02
C GLU A 686 17.16 26.71 2.56
N LYS A 687 17.99 27.60 3.14
CA LYS A 687 19.43 27.65 2.83
C LYS A 687 20.09 26.29 3.09
N LEU A 688 19.79 25.69 4.24
CA LEU A 688 20.28 24.36 4.59
C LEU A 688 19.76 23.28 3.62
N ALA A 689 18.46 23.30 3.31
CA ALA A 689 17.86 22.32 2.41
C ALA A 689 18.44 22.39 0.99
N ARG A 690 18.73 23.59 0.48
CA ARG A 690 19.42 23.80 -0.82
C ARG A 690 20.87 23.32 -0.80
N GLN A 691 21.58 23.49 0.33
CA GLN A 691 22.94 22.95 0.48
C GLN A 691 22.91 21.42 0.46
N ILE A 692 21.98 20.80 1.20
CA ILE A 692 21.79 19.35 1.21
C ILE A 692 21.39 18.86 -0.19
N GLU A 693 20.44 19.52 -0.87
CA GLU A 693 20.07 19.21 -2.27
C GLU A 693 21.30 19.18 -3.18
N THR A 694 22.18 20.19 -3.09
CA THR A 694 23.39 20.27 -3.91
C THR A 694 24.36 19.13 -3.63
N VAL A 695 24.54 18.76 -2.36
CA VAL A 695 25.42 17.66 -1.95
C VAL A 695 24.86 16.32 -2.41
N VAL A 696 23.55 16.10 -2.23
CA VAL A 696 22.87 14.85 -2.57
C VAL A 696 22.81 14.65 -4.09
N LYS A 697 22.61 15.71 -4.89
CA LYS A 697 22.71 15.63 -6.36
C LYS A 697 24.06 15.11 -6.86
N ALA A 698 25.14 15.37 -6.13
CA ALA A 698 26.47 14.91 -6.49
C ALA A 698 26.74 13.44 -6.09
N VAL A 699 25.85 12.81 -5.30
CA VAL A 699 25.96 11.41 -4.91
C VAL A 699 25.61 10.52 -6.12
N PRO A 700 26.49 9.57 -6.52
CA PRO A 700 26.22 8.67 -7.63
C PRO A 700 24.93 7.84 -7.41
N GLY A 701 24.12 7.72 -8.45
CA GLY A 701 22.82 7.03 -8.40
C GLY A 701 21.61 7.95 -8.09
N THR A 702 21.84 9.24 -7.85
CA THR A 702 20.75 10.22 -7.74
C THR A 702 20.21 10.55 -9.14
N SER A 703 18.94 10.25 -9.38
CA SER A 703 18.23 10.61 -10.62
C SER A 703 17.79 12.06 -10.57
N SER A 704 17.05 12.40 -9.50
CA SER A 704 16.64 13.77 -9.21
C SER A 704 16.67 14.01 -7.69
N ALA A 705 16.99 15.23 -7.30
CA ALA A 705 16.84 15.66 -5.92
C ALA A 705 16.29 17.09 -5.90
N TYR A 706 15.25 17.32 -5.13
CA TYR A 706 14.56 18.60 -5.06
C TYR A 706 14.21 18.90 -3.61
N ALA A 707 14.78 19.99 -3.08
CA ALA A 707 14.31 20.55 -1.81
C ALA A 707 13.10 21.45 -2.07
N GLU A 708 12.03 21.24 -1.31
CA GLU A 708 10.87 22.12 -1.30
C GLU A 708 11.31 23.56 -1.03
N ARG A 709 10.78 24.50 -1.83
CA ARG A 709 11.06 25.93 -1.67
C ARG A 709 10.02 26.50 -0.70
N ILE A 710 10.43 26.66 0.56
CA ILE A 710 9.57 27.14 1.64
C ILE A 710 9.50 28.67 1.72
N THR A 711 10.39 29.38 1.03
CA THR A 711 10.38 30.82 0.81
C THR A 711 10.42 31.07 -0.71
N GLY A 712 9.44 31.80 -1.25
CA GLY A 712 9.32 31.96 -2.71
C GLY A 712 7.92 32.25 -3.23
N GLY A 713 6.91 32.28 -2.36
CA GLY A 713 5.61 32.85 -2.70
C GLY A 713 5.73 34.35 -2.94
N TYR A 714 5.05 34.87 -3.96
CA TYR A 714 4.96 36.31 -4.20
C TYR A 714 3.72 36.86 -3.50
N TYR A 715 3.91 37.92 -2.72
CA TYR A 715 2.86 38.60 -1.98
C TYR A 715 2.77 40.05 -2.40
N LEU A 716 1.55 40.57 -2.38
CA LEU A 716 1.27 42.00 -2.48
C LEU A 716 0.85 42.49 -1.09
N ASP A 717 1.81 43.01 -0.33
CA ASP A 717 1.54 43.56 1.00
C ASP A 717 0.88 44.93 0.86
N ILE A 718 -0.21 45.13 1.61
CA ILE A 718 -0.85 46.43 1.79
C ILE A 718 -0.62 46.81 3.25
N GLU A 719 0.41 47.60 3.50
CA GLU A 719 0.83 48.00 4.84
C GLU A 719 0.09 49.28 5.27
N PRO A 720 -0.75 49.22 6.32
CA PRO A 720 -1.48 50.40 6.78
C PRO A 720 -0.53 51.46 7.35
N ASP A 721 -0.60 52.69 6.85
CA ASP A 721 0.02 53.84 7.50
C ASP A 721 -0.91 54.34 8.60
N ARG A 722 -0.61 53.93 9.84
CA ARG A 722 -1.43 54.29 11.01
C ARG A 722 -1.53 55.80 11.24
N ALA A 723 -0.50 56.57 10.90
CA ALA A 723 -0.52 58.01 11.07
C ALA A 723 -1.42 58.68 10.01
N ALA A 724 -1.37 58.20 8.77
CA ALA A 724 -2.25 58.66 7.71
C ALA A 724 -3.72 58.25 7.97
N LEU A 725 -3.97 57.00 8.36
CA LEU A 725 -5.30 56.52 8.75
C LEU A 725 -5.91 57.37 9.87
N ALA A 726 -5.11 57.69 10.90
CA ALA A 726 -5.56 58.53 12.00
C ALA A 726 -5.95 59.96 11.56
N ARG A 727 -5.27 60.54 10.56
CA ARG A 727 -5.63 61.87 10.02
C ARG A 727 -7.00 61.88 9.33
N TYR A 728 -7.39 60.77 8.73
CA TYR A 728 -8.69 60.61 8.09
C TYR A 728 -9.74 59.96 9.01
N GLY A 729 -9.39 59.61 10.25
CA GLY A 729 -10.30 58.91 11.17
C GLY A 729 -10.73 57.51 10.70
N ILE A 730 -9.90 56.85 9.88
CA ILE A 730 -10.19 55.52 9.33
C ILE A 730 -9.58 54.45 10.25
N LEU A 731 -10.34 53.42 10.61
CA LEU A 731 -9.81 52.29 11.38
C LEU A 731 -9.05 51.34 10.47
N VAL A 732 -8.07 50.61 11.03
CA VAL A 732 -7.38 49.56 10.29
C VAL A 732 -8.36 48.49 9.80
N GLY A 733 -9.40 48.19 10.57
CA GLY A 733 -10.47 47.27 10.17
C GLY A 733 -11.17 47.72 8.88
N ASP A 734 -11.58 48.99 8.81
CA ASP A 734 -12.25 49.54 7.62
C ASP A 734 -11.39 49.44 6.36
N LEU A 735 -10.08 49.67 6.50
CA LEU A 735 -9.10 49.49 5.42
C LEU A 735 -9.03 48.02 4.97
N GLN A 736 -8.95 47.09 5.92
CA GLN A 736 -8.86 45.65 5.63
C GLN A 736 -10.14 45.11 4.98
N ASP A 737 -11.31 45.59 5.40
CA ASP A 737 -12.61 45.23 4.80
C ASP A 737 -12.67 45.66 3.32
N VAL A 738 -12.12 46.84 3.01
CA VAL A 738 -11.97 47.30 1.61
C VAL A 738 -11.01 46.40 0.84
N VAL A 739 -9.88 45.98 1.42
CA VAL A 739 -8.95 45.04 0.77
C VAL A 739 -9.64 43.71 0.48
N ALA A 740 -10.31 43.12 1.47
CA ALA A 740 -11.01 41.84 1.34
C ALA A 740 -12.11 41.89 0.26
N THR A 741 -12.91 42.96 0.26
CA THR A 741 -14.03 43.10 -0.68
C THR A 741 -13.56 43.58 -2.06
N ALA A 742 -12.83 44.70 -2.15
CA ALA A 742 -12.50 45.31 -3.44
C ALA A 742 -11.48 44.47 -4.25
N LEU A 743 -10.49 43.88 -3.58
CA LEU A 743 -9.42 43.11 -4.22
C LEU A 743 -9.68 41.60 -4.15
N GLY A 744 -9.94 41.11 -2.94
CA GLY A 744 -10.08 39.68 -2.64
C GLY A 744 -11.29 39.03 -3.28
N GLY A 745 -12.38 39.79 -3.50
CA GLY A 745 -13.61 39.23 -4.01
C GLY A 745 -14.34 38.39 -2.96
N GLU A 746 -14.34 38.83 -1.71
CA GLU A 746 -14.95 38.12 -0.59
C GLU A 746 -16.40 37.72 -0.90
N MET A 747 -16.76 36.50 -0.53
CA MET A 747 -18.12 36.00 -0.62
C MET A 747 -18.99 36.67 0.44
N VAL A 748 -19.99 37.43 0.01
CA VAL A 748 -20.85 38.23 0.88
C VAL A 748 -22.07 37.46 1.37
N THR A 749 -22.63 36.60 0.51
CA THR A 749 -23.74 35.71 0.83
C THR A 749 -23.76 34.53 -0.15
N THR A 750 -24.69 33.59 0.03
CA THR A 750 -24.89 32.44 -0.84
C THR A 750 -26.32 32.46 -1.37
N ALA A 751 -26.48 32.53 -2.69
CA ALA A 751 -27.77 32.42 -3.36
C ALA A 751 -28.30 30.98 -3.30
N VAL A 752 -29.60 30.85 -3.03
CA VAL A 752 -30.28 29.57 -2.79
C VAL A 752 -31.24 29.29 -3.95
N GLU A 753 -30.83 28.42 -4.88
CA GLU A 753 -31.60 28.07 -6.09
C GLU A 753 -32.00 26.59 -6.05
N GLY A 754 -33.13 26.31 -5.41
CA GLY A 754 -33.56 24.93 -5.15
C GLY A 754 -32.56 24.20 -4.26
N ARG A 755 -31.88 23.20 -4.83
CA ARG A 755 -30.82 22.44 -4.12
C ARG A 755 -29.44 23.04 -4.30
N GLU A 756 -29.25 23.86 -5.34
CA GLU A 756 -27.97 24.45 -5.70
C GLU A 756 -27.67 25.66 -4.82
N ARG A 757 -26.39 25.90 -4.59
CA ARG A 757 -25.89 27.03 -3.80
C ARG A 757 -24.78 27.69 -4.59
N PHE A 758 -24.96 28.98 -4.88
CA PHE A 758 -23.98 29.78 -5.63
C PHE A 758 -23.48 30.91 -4.73
N GLY A 759 -22.16 31.08 -4.65
CA GLY A 759 -21.58 32.22 -3.93
C GLY A 759 -21.95 33.54 -4.60
N VAL A 760 -22.14 34.59 -3.81
CA VAL A 760 -22.27 35.97 -4.30
C VAL A 760 -21.05 36.75 -3.80
N SER A 761 -20.16 37.13 -4.71
CA SER A 761 -18.95 37.89 -4.42
C SER A 761 -19.05 39.32 -4.95
N ILE A 762 -18.37 40.24 -4.27
CA ILE A 762 -18.30 41.65 -4.68
C ILE A 762 -16.85 41.99 -4.94
N ARG A 763 -16.54 42.70 -6.02
CA ARG A 763 -15.17 43.00 -6.43
C ARG A 763 -15.08 44.22 -7.34
N TYR A 764 -13.90 44.84 -7.43
CA TYR A 764 -13.63 45.86 -8.46
C TYR A 764 -13.26 45.26 -9.83
N PRO A 765 -13.49 46.00 -10.94
CA PRO A 765 -13.05 45.62 -12.27
C PRO A 765 -11.57 45.23 -12.33
N ARG A 766 -11.24 44.25 -13.16
CA ARG A 766 -9.87 43.70 -13.23
C ARG A 766 -8.85 44.76 -13.61
N GLU A 767 -9.19 45.66 -14.53
CA GLU A 767 -8.30 46.72 -15.02
C GLU A 767 -7.85 47.75 -13.96
N LEU A 768 -8.50 47.78 -12.79
CA LEU A 768 -8.17 48.67 -11.68
C LEU A 768 -7.26 48.02 -10.63
N ARG A 769 -7.05 46.70 -10.72
CA ARG A 769 -6.36 45.89 -9.71
C ARG A 769 -5.51 44.77 -10.33
N ASP A 770 -4.99 45.03 -11.51
CA ASP A 770 -4.00 44.21 -12.22
C ASP A 770 -2.55 44.65 -11.92
N ASP A 771 -2.36 45.84 -11.33
CA ASP A 771 -1.06 46.40 -10.98
C ASP A 771 -1.07 47.10 -9.60
N PRO A 772 0.01 47.00 -8.79
CA PRO A 772 0.13 47.66 -7.48
C PRO A 772 -0.11 49.17 -7.49
N GLN A 773 0.37 49.89 -8.50
CA GLN A 773 0.24 51.34 -8.63
C GLN A 773 -1.22 51.72 -8.90
N LYS A 774 -1.90 50.93 -9.75
CA LYS A 774 -3.34 51.09 -9.99
C LYS A 774 -4.16 50.78 -8.75
N ILE A 775 -3.78 49.76 -7.98
CA ILE A 775 -4.41 49.44 -6.69
C ILE A 775 -4.29 50.64 -5.74
N ALA A 776 -3.08 51.19 -5.60
CA ALA A 776 -2.84 52.37 -4.76
C ALA A 776 -3.63 53.61 -5.23
N ALA A 777 -3.76 53.83 -6.54
CA ALA A 777 -4.42 55.02 -7.09
C ALA A 777 -5.95 54.91 -7.14
N ASN A 778 -6.49 53.73 -7.42
CA ASN A 778 -7.89 53.55 -7.81
C ASN A 778 -8.74 52.82 -6.76
N VAL A 779 -8.15 52.08 -5.82
CA VAL A 779 -8.92 51.49 -4.71
C VAL A 779 -9.31 52.58 -3.74
N LEU A 780 -10.60 52.67 -3.44
CA LEU A 780 -11.17 53.77 -2.67
C LEU A 780 -11.53 53.31 -1.26
N VAL A 781 -11.00 54.02 -0.26
CA VAL A 781 -11.27 53.79 1.16
C VAL A 781 -12.25 54.87 1.64
N PRO A 782 -13.40 54.50 2.23
CA PRO A 782 -14.35 55.47 2.75
C PRO A 782 -13.80 56.16 4.00
N VAL A 783 -13.91 57.47 4.01
CA VAL A 783 -13.75 58.31 5.20
C VAL A 783 -15.09 58.35 5.92
N MET A 784 -15.09 58.15 7.24
CA MET A 784 -16.27 58.30 8.07
C MET A 784 -16.89 59.69 7.87
N ALA A 785 -18.09 59.75 7.31
CA ALA A 785 -18.85 60.99 7.16
C ALA A 785 -19.75 61.21 8.38
N GLU A 786 -19.91 62.46 8.82
CA GLU A 786 -20.96 62.81 9.78
C GLU A 786 -22.34 62.50 9.20
N ALA A 787 -23.30 62.12 10.05
CA ALA A 787 -24.64 61.75 9.64
C ALA A 787 -25.30 62.85 8.79
N GLY A 788 -25.53 62.56 7.51
CA GLY A 788 -26.13 63.50 6.54
C GLY A 788 -25.15 64.06 5.49
N GLN A 789 -23.85 63.79 5.57
CA GLN A 789 -22.88 64.16 4.52
C GLN A 789 -22.56 62.98 3.58
N ALA A 790 -22.21 63.30 2.33
CA ALA A 790 -21.79 62.29 1.36
C ALA A 790 -20.46 61.65 1.80
N ALA A 791 -20.34 60.33 1.67
CA ALA A 791 -19.12 59.60 2.00
C ALA A 791 -17.95 60.10 1.13
N THR A 792 -16.96 60.73 1.77
CA THR A 792 -15.72 61.12 1.09
C THR A 792 -14.83 59.88 0.98
N MET A 793 -14.17 59.71 -0.17
CA MET A 793 -13.36 58.52 -0.46
C MET A 793 -11.93 58.95 -0.75
N VAL A 794 -10.96 58.31 -0.09
CA VAL A 794 -9.52 58.54 -0.34
C VAL A 794 -8.91 57.35 -1.09
N PRO A 795 -7.97 57.58 -2.02
CA PRO A 795 -7.20 56.51 -2.63
C PRO A 795 -6.41 55.71 -1.58
N LEU A 796 -6.32 54.40 -1.77
CA LEU A 796 -5.61 53.47 -0.89
C LEU A 796 -4.17 53.90 -0.63
N GLY A 797 -3.47 54.41 -1.66
CA GLY A 797 -2.08 54.85 -1.58
C GLY A 797 -1.84 56.06 -0.67
N GLN A 798 -2.88 56.78 -0.26
CA GLN A 798 -2.76 57.87 0.73
C GLN A 798 -2.75 57.36 2.17
N VAL A 799 -3.23 56.14 2.41
CA VAL A 799 -3.43 55.56 3.75
C VAL A 799 -2.72 54.22 3.96
N ALA A 800 -2.16 53.64 2.91
CA ALA A 800 -1.41 52.39 2.95
C ALA A 800 -0.32 52.36 1.87
N GLN A 801 0.77 51.64 2.15
CA GLN A 801 1.83 51.36 1.17
C GLN A 801 1.59 49.99 0.53
N VAL A 802 1.61 49.95 -0.79
CA VAL A 802 1.43 48.71 -1.57
C VAL A 802 2.80 48.26 -2.09
N ARG A 803 3.29 47.10 -1.63
CA ARG A 803 4.62 46.61 -2.00
C ARG A 803 4.58 45.12 -2.35
N ILE A 804 5.46 44.72 -3.28
CA ILE A 804 5.63 43.30 -3.62
C ILE A 804 6.74 42.74 -2.73
N VAL A 805 6.43 41.67 -2.00
CA VAL A 805 7.40 40.96 -1.15
C VAL A 805 7.42 39.47 -1.46
N LYS A 806 8.45 38.79 -0.99
CA LYS A 806 8.52 37.33 -1.00
C LYS A 806 8.17 36.79 0.38
N GLY A 807 7.41 35.70 0.41
CA GLY A 807 7.01 35.01 1.64
C GLY A 807 6.89 33.51 1.43
N ALA A 808 6.36 32.80 2.43
CA ALA A 808 6.16 31.36 2.35
C ALA A 808 4.95 31.03 1.45
N PRO A 809 5.08 30.21 0.40
CA PRO A 809 3.94 29.81 -0.43
C PRO A 809 3.00 28.83 0.31
N SER A 810 3.59 28.02 1.18
CA SER A 810 2.93 27.12 2.12
C SER A 810 3.86 26.92 3.31
N ILE A 811 3.31 26.54 4.46
CA ILE A 811 4.09 26.18 5.64
C ILE A 811 3.74 24.75 6.01
N ARG A 812 4.77 23.94 6.25
CA ARG A 812 4.62 22.54 6.64
C ARG A 812 5.17 22.34 8.04
N THR A 813 4.39 21.66 8.86
CA THR A 813 4.80 21.26 10.20
C THR A 813 4.70 19.76 10.39
N GLU A 814 5.59 19.20 11.18
CA GLU A 814 5.48 17.83 11.68
C GLU A 814 5.83 17.84 13.17
N ASN A 815 4.91 17.33 13.98
CA ASN A 815 4.90 17.41 15.43
C ASN A 815 5.06 18.85 15.98
N ALA A 816 4.32 19.79 15.39
CA ALA A 816 4.35 21.23 15.71
C ALA A 816 5.71 21.92 15.53
N LEU A 817 6.66 21.28 14.83
CA LEU A 817 7.91 21.87 14.38
C LEU A 817 7.82 22.21 12.89
N LEU A 818 8.40 23.34 12.49
CA LEU A 818 8.54 23.67 11.06
C LEU A 818 9.41 22.60 10.39
N SER A 819 9.00 22.20 9.19
CA SER A 819 9.66 21.14 8.44
C SER A 819 9.81 21.51 6.95
N ALA A 820 10.93 21.12 6.35
CA ALA A 820 11.17 21.24 4.91
C ALA A 820 11.60 19.88 4.36
N TYR A 821 10.98 19.45 3.26
CA TYR A 821 11.24 18.13 2.68
C TYR A 821 12.14 18.22 1.46
N ILE A 822 13.06 17.28 1.37
CA ILE A 822 13.90 17.06 0.20
C ILE A 822 13.52 15.71 -0.38
N TYR A 823 12.96 15.73 -1.58
CA TYR A 823 12.57 14.54 -2.32
C TYR A 823 13.75 14.07 -3.15
N VAL A 824 14.13 12.80 -3.00
CA VAL A 824 15.29 12.22 -3.65
C VAL A 824 14.87 10.95 -4.38
N ASP A 825 15.00 10.97 -5.69
CA ASP A 825 14.78 9.82 -6.55
C ASP A 825 16.11 9.18 -6.93
N ILE A 826 16.15 7.84 -6.89
CA ILE A 826 17.36 7.06 -7.13
C ILE A 826 17.16 6.10 -8.31
N ARG A 827 18.19 5.92 -9.13
CA ARG A 827 18.21 4.94 -10.22
C ARG A 827 19.49 4.12 -10.16
N ASP A 828 19.39 2.87 -10.61
CA ASP A 828 20.51 1.93 -10.76
C ASP A 828 21.32 1.66 -9.47
N ARG A 829 20.72 1.95 -8.30
CA ARG A 829 21.34 1.74 -6.97
C ARG A 829 20.32 1.31 -5.92
N ASP A 830 20.81 0.61 -4.91
CA ASP A 830 20.01 0.17 -3.77
C ASP A 830 19.86 1.27 -2.70
N ILE A 831 18.71 1.27 -2.02
CA ILE A 831 18.33 2.33 -1.06
C ILE A 831 19.32 2.37 0.11
N GLY A 832 19.70 1.21 0.65
CA GLY A 832 20.55 1.12 1.84
C GLY A 832 21.94 1.71 1.61
N SER A 833 22.64 1.25 0.58
CA SER A 833 23.99 1.74 0.27
C SER A 833 23.98 3.21 -0.12
N TYR A 834 22.98 3.65 -0.89
CA TYR A 834 22.81 5.05 -1.27
C TYR A 834 22.67 5.96 -0.06
N VAL A 835 21.74 5.65 0.86
CA VAL A 835 21.51 6.48 2.05
C VAL A 835 22.73 6.51 2.96
N ALA A 836 23.47 5.40 3.08
CA ALA A 836 24.70 5.36 3.87
C ALA A 836 25.82 6.25 3.29
N GLU A 837 25.94 6.35 1.96
CA GLU A 837 26.86 7.26 1.26
C GLU A 837 26.39 8.72 1.36
N ALA A 838 25.10 8.96 1.14
CA ALA A 838 24.50 10.29 1.22
C ALA A 838 24.55 10.88 2.65
N LYS A 839 24.28 10.08 3.69
CA LYS A 839 24.47 10.46 5.10
C LYS A 839 25.91 10.93 5.37
N ARG A 840 26.91 10.19 4.87
CA ARG A 840 28.33 10.55 4.99
C ARG A 840 28.67 11.83 4.23
N ALA A 841 28.18 11.98 3.00
CA ALA A 841 28.41 13.18 2.19
C ALA A 841 27.82 14.45 2.83
N VAL A 842 26.59 14.36 3.34
CA VAL A 842 25.92 15.47 4.04
C VAL A 842 26.65 15.82 5.33
N ALA A 843 26.98 14.84 6.17
CA ALA A 843 27.70 15.08 7.42
C ALA A 843 29.10 15.70 7.22
N ALA A 844 29.77 15.40 6.10
CA ALA A 844 31.10 15.93 5.82
C ALA A 844 31.10 17.34 5.21
N ARG A 845 30.04 17.74 4.50
CA ARG A 845 30.01 18.97 3.68
C ARG A 845 29.02 20.04 4.16
N VAL A 846 28.09 19.70 5.05
CA VAL A 846 27.02 20.58 5.51
C VAL A 846 27.17 20.85 7.01
N ALA A 847 27.22 22.12 7.38
CA ALA A 847 27.22 22.54 8.79
C ALA A 847 25.78 22.83 9.24
N PHE A 848 25.39 22.29 10.40
CA PHE A 848 24.04 22.45 10.95
C PHE A 848 23.98 23.65 11.92
N PRO A 849 23.11 24.66 11.66
CA PRO A 849 22.85 25.74 12.61
C PRO A 849 22.24 25.24 13.92
N GLN A 850 22.38 26.01 15.01
CA GLN A 850 21.78 25.64 16.30
C GLN A 850 20.26 25.52 16.22
N GLY A 851 19.71 24.45 16.80
CA GLY A 851 18.27 24.21 16.81
C GLY A 851 17.71 23.62 15.51
N THR A 852 18.58 23.26 14.55
CA THR A 852 18.21 22.60 13.30
C THR A 852 18.75 21.17 13.28
N TYR A 853 17.95 20.21 12.82
CA TYR A 853 18.38 18.82 12.65
C TYR A 853 17.73 18.18 11.42
N VAL A 854 18.27 17.05 10.98
CA VAL A 854 17.76 16.32 9.81
C VAL A 854 17.44 14.87 10.14
N THR A 855 16.34 14.39 9.56
CA THR A 855 15.92 12.99 9.66
C THR A 855 15.80 12.42 8.25
N TRP A 856 16.24 11.18 8.07
CA TRP A 856 16.09 10.44 6.82
C TRP A 856 14.81 9.62 6.88
N SER A 857 13.99 9.74 5.85
CA SER A 857 12.61 9.26 5.79
C SER A 857 12.35 8.62 4.42
N GLY A 858 11.12 8.17 4.19
CA GLY A 858 10.71 7.44 2.99
C GLY A 858 10.78 5.94 3.25
N GLN A 859 10.97 5.14 2.20
CA GLN A 859 11.05 3.68 2.33
C GLN A 859 12.25 3.23 3.18
N PHE A 860 13.30 4.05 3.26
CA PHE A 860 14.47 3.79 4.11
C PHE A 860 14.09 3.64 5.60
N GLU A 861 13.13 4.42 6.12
CA GLU A 861 12.72 4.35 7.53
C GLU A 861 12.14 2.97 7.88
N TYR A 862 11.26 2.46 7.01
CA TYR A 862 10.66 1.13 7.18
C TYR A 862 11.67 0.01 6.96
N MET A 863 12.60 0.19 6.02
CA MET A 863 13.68 -0.77 5.82
C MET A 863 14.58 -0.87 7.06
N GLU A 864 14.97 0.25 7.66
CA GLU A 864 15.79 0.28 8.88
C GLU A 864 15.06 -0.41 10.05
N ARG A 865 13.76 -0.08 10.25
CA ARG A 865 12.90 -0.74 11.25
C ARG A 865 12.78 -2.25 11.02
N ALA A 866 12.49 -2.66 9.79
CA ALA A 866 12.35 -4.07 9.45
C ALA A 866 13.66 -4.83 9.67
N LEU A 867 14.82 -4.24 9.33
CA LEU A 867 16.13 -4.83 9.59
C LEU A 867 16.42 -4.98 11.10
N GLU A 868 16.07 -3.99 11.92
CA GLU A 868 16.20 -4.08 13.38
C GLU A 868 15.31 -5.19 13.96
N ARG A 869 14.07 -5.32 13.49
CA ARG A 869 13.18 -6.41 13.88
C ARG A 869 13.70 -7.77 13.41
N LEU A 870 14.23 -7.87 12.19
CA LEU A 870 14.80 -9.12 11.66
C LEU A 870 15.99 -9.64 12.49
N LYS A 871 16.80 -8.76 13.10
CA LYS A 871 17.86 -9.14 14.05
C LYS A 871 17.31 -9.88 15.27
N ILE A 872 16.05 -9.69 15.63
CA ILE A 872 15.36 -10.38 16.74
C ILE A 872 14.60 -11.61 16.21
N VAL A 873 13.88 -11.46 15.09
CA VAL A 873 13.07 -12.52 14.47
C VAL A 873 13.91 -13.73 14.10
N VAL A 874 15.06 -13.53 13.44
CA VAL A 874 15.88 -14.65 12.95
C VAL A 874 16.42 -15.53 14.09
N PRO A 875 17.05 -15.00 15.15
CA PRO A 875 17.44 -15.81 16.31
C PRO A 875 16.27 -16.51 16.99
N PHE A 876 15.12 -15.84 17.11
CA PHE A 876 13.93 -16.42 17.71
C PHE A 876 13.38 -17.60 16.89
N THR A 877 13.34 -17.48 15.56
CA THR A 877 13.00 -18.58 14.65
C THR A 877 13.95 -19.76 14.84
N LEU A 878 15.26 -19.53 14.88
CA LEU A 878 16.24 -20.60 15.07
C LEU A 878 16.09 -21.28 16.44
N LEU A 879 15.77 -20.52 17.49
CA LEU A 879 15.50 -21.05 18.83
C LEU A 879 14.24 -21.93 18.85
N ILE A 880 13.15 -21.50 18.21
CA ILE A 880 11.92 -22.28 18.07
C ILE A 880 12.18 -23.58 17.31
N ILE A 881 12.87 -23.50 16.16
CA ILE A 881 13.24 -24.69 15.38
C ILE A 881 14.07 -25.64 16.25
N PHE A 882 15.09 -25.13 16.94
CA PHE A 882 15.92 -25.91 17.86
C PHE A 882 15.08 -26.61 18.94
N LEU A 883 14.16 -25.88 19.59
CA LEU A 883 13.32 -26.42 20.65
C LEU A 883 12.41 -27.54 20.13
N LEU A 884 11.76 -27.34 18.98
CA LEU A 884 10.88 -28.36 18.40
C LEU A 884 11.68 -29.60 17.95
N LEU A 885 12.85 -29.41 17.35
CA LEU A 885 13.75 -30.50 17.01
C LEU A 885 14.24 -31.26 18.26
N TYR A 886 14.55 -30.55 19.34
CA TYR A 886 14.93 -31.15 20.62
C TYR A 886 13.77 -31.93 21.23
N LEU A 887 12.54 -31.42 21.20
CA LEU A 887 11.35 -32.13 21.67
C LEU A 887 11.07 -33.40 20.86
N ASN A 888 11.34 -33.38 19.55
CA ASN A 888 11.18 -34.54 18.68
C ASN A 888 12.20 -35.64 18.97
N PHE A 889 13.50 -35.31 18.97
CA PHE A 889 14.57 -36.32 19.11
C PHE A 889 14.95 -36.63 20.57
N ARG A 890 14.65 -35.72 21.51
CA ARG A 890 15.06 -35.77 22.92
C ARG A 890 16.57 -35.96 23.14
N ARG A 891 17.39 -35.64 22.12
CA ARG A 891 18.85 -35.83 22.11
C ARG A 891 19.51 -34.63 21.43
N LEU A 892 20.53 -34.05 22.06
CA LEU A 892 21.22 -32.85 21.54
C LEU A 892 21.96 -33.09 20.22
N ALA A 893 22.62 -34.24 20.03
CA ALA A 893 23.43 -34.46 18.84
C ALA A 893 22.60 -34.52 17.54
N PRO A 894 21.50 -35.30 17.44
CA PRO A 894 20.59 -35.24 16.30
C PRO A 894 20.03 -33.84 16.03
N THR A 895 19.65 -33.11 17.08
CA THR A 895 19.15 -31.74 16.96
C THR A 895 20.18 -30.80 16.33
N LEU A 896 21.44 -30.85 16.77
CA LEU A 896 22.50 -30.01 16.21
C LEU A 896 22.85 -30.40 14.76
N ILE A 897 22.85 -31.69 14.44
CA ILE A 897 23.07 -32.17 13.06
C ILE A 897 22.00 -31.61 12.12
N VAL A 898 20.73 -31.62 12.53
CA VAL A 898 19.64 -31.05 11.73
C VAL A 898 19.73 -29.52 11.70
N MET A 899 20.12 -28.85 12.79
CA MET A 899 20.30 -27.38 12.77
C MET A 899 21.37 -26.92 11.78
N LEU A 900 22.40 -27.73 11.51
CA LEU A 900 23.42 -27.42 10.49
C LEU A 900 22.85 -27.41 9.06
N THR A 901 21.63 -27.92 8.83
CA THR A 901 20.99 -27.83 7.52
C THR A 901 20.52 -26.44 7.16
N VAL A 902 20.17 -25.63 8.16
CA VAL A 902 19.63 -24.29 7.95
C VAL A 902 20.68 -23.34 7.34
N PRO A 903 21.88 -23.16 7.91
CA PRO A 903 22.91 -22.29 7.32
C PRO A 903 23.33 -22.71 5.91
N PHE A 904 23.36 -24.02 5.63
CA PHE A 904 23.71 -24.50 4.30
C PHE A 904 22.60 -24.28 3.28
N ALA A 905 21.32 -24.35 3.69
CA ALA A 905 20.23 -24.01 2.80
C ALA A 905 20.32 -22.53 2.35
N LEU A 906 20.82 -21.63 3.21
CA LEU A 906 21.03 -20.23 2.83
C LEU A 906 22.02 -20.06 1.66
N VAL A 907 23.01 -20.95 1.53
CA VAL A 907 24.03 -20.91 0.46
C VAL A 907 23.37 -20.88 -0.91
N GLY A 908 22.52 -21.86 -1.22
CA GLY A 908 21.87 -21.92 -2.53
C GLY A 908 20.91 -20.76 -2.78
N GLY A 909 20.23 -20.27 -1.74
CA GLY A 909 19.35 -19.11 -1.85
C GLY A 909 20.11 -17.83 -2.17
N VAL A 910 21.24 -17.57 -1.49
CA VAL A 910 22.11 -16.41 -1.76
C VAL A 910 22.69 -16.43 -3.16
N TRP A 911 23.16 -17.60 -3.63
CA TRP A 911 23.71 -17.72 -4.99
C TRP A 911 22.65 -17.47 -6.06
N LEU A 912 21.46 -18.03 -5.91
CA LEU A 912 20.38 -17.81 -6.88
C LEU A 912 19.92 -16.35 -6.89
N MET A 913 19.80 -15.72 -5.72
CA MET A 913 19.53 -14.29 -5.57
C MET A 913 20.55 -13.43 -6.33
N TRP A 914 21.84 -13.74 -6.17
CA TRP A 914 22.92 -13.02 -6.84
C TRP A 914 22.90 -13.23 -8.35
N LEU A 915 22.67 -14.46 -8.83
CA LEU A 915 22.54 -14.80 -10.26
C LEU A 915 21.36 -14.09 -10.93
N LEU A 916 20.25 -13.91 -10.21
CA LEU A 916 19.05 -13.22 -10.69
C LEU A 916 19.13 -11.69 -10.54
N GLY A 917 20.20 -11.16 -9.94
CA GLY A 917 20.33 -9.72 -9.68
C GLY A 917 19.31 -9.17 -8.69
N TYR A 918 18.86 -10.00 -7.75
CA TYR A 918 17.87 -9.61 -6.75
C TYR A 918 18.52 -8.95 -5.53
N ASN A 919 17.90 -7.90 -5.00
CA ASN A 919 18.30 -7.25 -3.76
C ASN A 919 17.71 -7.96 -2.53
N LEU A 920 18.39 -7.81 -1.40
CA LEU A 920 17.87 -8.22 -0.10
C LEU A 920 16.71 -7.30 0.31
N SER A 921 15.54 -7.89 0.58
CA SER A 921 14.33 -7.20 1.00
C SER A 921 13.58 -7.98 2.09
N VAL A 922 12.52 -7.39 2.65
CA VAL A 922 11.68 -8.09 3.64
C VAL A 922 11.05 -9.35 3.03
N ALA A 923 10.64 -9.30 1.76
CA ALA A 923 10.11 -10.46 1.03
C ALA A 923 11.12 -11.62 0.97
N VAL A 924 12.39 -11.30 0.68
CA VAL A 924 13.49 -12.28 0.61
C VAL A 924 13.77 -12.88 1.98
N ALA A 925 13.77 -12.05 3.04
CA ALA A 925 13.95 -12.52 4.41
C ALA A 925 12.86 -13.52 4.83
N VAL A 926 11.60 -13.23 4.48
CA VAL A 926 10.46 -14.14 4.69
C VAL A 926 10.65 -15.45 3.90
N GLY A 927 11.15 -15.38 2.67
CA GLY A 927 11.54 -16.56 1.88
C GLY A 927 12.61 -17.42 2.55
N PHE A 928 13.66 -16.82 3.13
CA PHE A 928 14.68 -17.54 3.89
C PHE A 928 14.14 -18.16 5.19
N ILE A 929 13.21 -17.50 5.88
CA ILE A 929 12.52 -18.06 7.05
C ILE A 929 11.69 -19.28 6.64
N ALA A 930 11.01 -19.23 5.48
CA ALA A 930 10.26 -20.37 4.95
C ALA A 930 11.21 -21.53 4.62
N LEU A 931 12.32 -21.24 3.95
CA LEU A 931 13.36 -22.21 3.61
C LEU A 931 13.95 -22.88 4.86
N ALA A 932 14.20 -22.13 5.94
CA ALA A 932 14.76 -22.69 7.17
C ALA A 932 13.87 -23.80 7.75
N GLY A 933 12.54 -23.59 7.74
CA GLY A 933 11.58 -24.61 8.17
C GLY A 933 11.64 -25.88 7.31
N VAL A 934 11.63 -25.73 5.97
CA VAL A 934 11.70 -26.86 5.03
C VAL A 934 13.06 -27.58 5.08
N ALA A 935 14.16 -26.83 5.25
CA ALA A 935 15.49 -27.40 5.42
C ALA A 935 15.61 -28.22 6.72
N ALA A 936 15.04 -27.72 7.81
CA ALA A 936 14.98 -28.44 9.08
C ALA A 936 14.12 -29.71 8.94
N GLU A 937 12.93 -29.60 8.35
CA GLU A 937 12.02 -30.72 8.08
C GLU A 937 12.73 -31.84 7.32
N THR A 938 13.34 -31.53 6.18
CA THR A 938 13.97 -32.57 5.37
C THR A 938 15.21 -33.18 6.03
N GLY A 939 15.90 -32.43 6.89
CA GLY A 939 16.96 -32.94 7.75
C GLY A 939 16.45 -33.91 8.82
N VAL A 940 15.30 -33.63 9.45
CA VAL A 940 14.63 -34.53 10.41
C VAL A 940 14.38 -35.89 9.78
N VAL A 941 13.73 -35.89 8.62
CA VAL A 941 13.33 -37.16 7.98
C VAL A 941 14.55 -37.97 7.56
N MET A 942 15.59 -37.33 7.02
CA MET A 942 16.85 -38.04 6.71
C MET A 942 17.46 -38.70 7.94
N LEU A 943 17.49 -38.00 9.06
CA LEU A 943 18.07 -38.51 10.30
C LEU A 943 17.26 -39.70 10.85
N VAL A 944 15.93 -39.67 10.75
CA VAL A 944 15.06 -40.80 11.15
C VAL A 944 15.38 -42.07 10.35
N TYR A 945 15.58 -41.97 9.03
CA TYR A 945 15.95 -43.14 8.22
C TYR A 945 17.33 -43.70 8.59
N LEU A 946 18.30 -42.81 8.85
CA LEU A 946 19.63 -43.23 9.30
C LEU A 946 19.60 -43.88 10.68
N ASP A 947 18.81 -43.34 11.61
CA ASP A 947 18.67 -43.88 12.97
C ASP A 947 17.96 -45.24 12.95
N ASN A 948 16.88 -45.38 12.17
CA ASN A 948 16.17 -46.66 12.02
C ASN A 948 17.07 -47.74 11.40
N ALA A 949 17.79 -47.42 10.32
CA ALA A 949 18.72 -48.37 9.68
C ALA A 949 19.84 -48.80 10.65
N TRP A 950 20.32 -47.88 11.49
CA TRP A 950 21.32 -48.18 12.50
C TRP A 950 20.75 -49.00 13.67
N GLU A 951 19.54 -48.71 14.13
CA GLU A 951 18.86 -49.51 15.16
C GLU A 951 18.60 -50.94 14.69
N ASP A 952 18.18 -51.14 13.43
CA ASP A 952 17.96 -52.46 12.86
C ASP A 952 19.27 -53.24 12.72
N ALA A 953 20.34 -52.58 12.28
CA ALA A 953 21.68 -53.19 12.27
C ALA A 953 22.12 -53.60 13.69
N ARG A 954 21.86 -52.77 14.71
CA ARG A 954 22.15 -53.09 16.11
C ARG A 954 21.31 -54.25 16.63
N LYS A 955 20.02 -54.29 16.32
CA LYS A 955 19.12 -55.41 16.70
C LYS A 955 19.58 -56.71 16.05
N ASN A 956 19.92 -56.70 14.77
CA ASN A 956 20.42 -57.86 14.04
C ASN A 956 21.76 -58.37 14.61
N SER A 957 22.67 -57.47 14.97
CA SER A 957 23.93 -57.84 15.63
C SER A 957 23.70 -58.34 17.06
N ALA A 958 22.76 -57.76 17.81
CA ALA A 958 22.38 -58.26 19.14
C ALA A 958 21.71 -59.66 19.09
N LEU A 959 20.84 -59.91 18.10
CA LEU A 959 20.26 -61.23 17.83
C LEU A 959 21.32 -62.27 17.45
N ALA A 960 22.41 -61.83 16.81
CA ALA A 960 23.59 -62.65 16.52
C ALA A 960 24.62 -62.70 17.67
N GLY A 961 24.29 -62.20 18.87
CA GLY A 961 25.14 -62.25 20.07
C GLY A 961 26.41 -61.39 20.02
N ARG A 962 26.50 -60.43 19.09
CA ARG A 962 27.72 -59.63 18.82
C ARG A 962 27.46 -58.13 18.95
N ARG A 963 28.48 -57.38 19.38
CA ARG A 963 28.41 -55.90 19.39
C ARG A 963 28.57 -55.37 17.97
N ALA A 964 27.77 -54.37 17.63
CA ALA A 964 27.83 -53.73 16.31
C ALA A 964 29.19 -53.05 16.09
N ASN A 965 29.74 -53.19 14.88
CA ASN A 965 31.07 -52.68 14.53
C ASN A 965 30.99 -51.47 13.58
N ALA A 966 32.14 -50.82 13.32
CA ALA A 966 32.19 -49.64 12.44
C ALA A 966 31.82 -49.96 10.98
N ALA A 967 32.06 -51.18 10.50
CA ALA A 967 31.69 -51.60 9.15
C ALA A 967 30.17 -51.73 8.99
N GLU A 968 29.48 -52.21 10.03
CA GLU A 968 28.02 -52.28 10.10
C GLU A 968 27.38 -50.90 10.21
N LEU A 969 27.98 -49.98 10.95
CA LEU A 969 27.54 -48.59 10.96
C LEU A 969 27.59 -48.01 9.54
N TYR A 970 28.69 -48.24 8.82
CA TYR A 970 28.81 -47.73 7.44
C TYR A 970 27.85 -48.42 6.48
N ALA A 971 27.65 -49.72 6.61
CA ALA A 971 26.66 -50.45 5.80
C ALA A 971 25.23 -49.96 6.08
N ALA A 972 24.89 -49.73 7.36
CA ALA A 972 23.59 -49.20 7.78
C ALA A 972 23.37 -47.76 7.29
N VAL A 973 24.37 -46.89 7.43
CA VAL A 973 24.31 -45.50 6.91
C VAL A 973 24.17 -45.49 5.39
N MET A 974 24.92 -46.34 4.67
CA MET A 974 24.78 -46.49 3.22
C MET A 974 23.39 -46.97 2.81
N ALA A 975 22.86 -48.00 3.50
CA ALA A 975 21.53 -48.53 3.23
C ALA A 975 20.45 -47.48 3.51
N GLY A 976 20.43 -46.89 4.70
CA GLY A 976 19.47 -45.84 5.08
C GLY A 976 19.55 -44.60 4.18
N ALA A 977 20.75 -44.23 3.73
CA ALA A 977 20.92 -43.11 2.81
C ALA A 977 20.39 -43.42 1.40
N VAL A 978 20.58 -44.63 0.88
CA VAL A 978 20.02 -45.05 -0.42
C VAL A 978 18.49 -45.15 -0.36
N GLU A 979 17.95 -45.71 0.72
CA GLU A 979 16.49 -45.81 0.91
C GLU A 979 15.79 -44.43 0.94
N ARG A 980 16.51 -43.37 1.31
CA ARG A 980 15.96 -42.01 1.37
C ARG A 980 16.06 -41.24 0.05
N VAL A 981 16.89 -41.66 -0.91
CA VAL A 981 17.09 -40.92 -2.19
C VAL A 981 15.77 -40.68 -2.89
N ARG A 982 14.94 -41.72 -3.05
CA ARG A 982 13.68 -41.63 -3.79
C ARG A 982 12.68 -40.69 -3.12
N PRO A 983 12.28 -40.90 -1.85
CA PRO A 983 11.40 -39.96 -1.16
C PRO A 983 11.94 -38.53 -1.18
N LYS A 984 13.23 -38.33 -0.88
CA LYS A 984 13.83 -36.99 -0.80
C LYS A 984 13.87 -36.29 -2.15
N MET A 985 14.25 -36.98 -3.22
CA MET A 985 14.24 -36.41 -4.58
C MET A 985 12.81 -36.09 -5.01
N MET A 986 11.83 -36.92 -4.67
CA MET A 986 10.43 -36.65 -4.96
C MET A 986 9.93 -35.38 -4.25
N THR A 987 10.19 -35.25 -2.95
CA THR A 987 9.88 -34.05 -2.16
C THR A 987 10.51 -32.81 -2.79
N VAL A 988 11.81 -32.84 -3.02
CA VAL A 988 12.57 -31.68 -3.48
C VAL A 988 12.14 -31.27 -4.88
N VAL A 989 11.99 -32.22 -5.80
CA VAL A 989 11.52 -31.94 -7.16
C VAL A 989 10.09 -31.41 -7.12
N SER A 990 9.21 -31.96 -6.29
CA SER A 990 7.83 -31.47 -6.15
C SER A 990 7.80 -30.04 -5.59
N THR A 991 8.56 -29.75 -4.54
CA THR A 991 8.64 -28.40 -3.95
C THR A 991 9.26 -27.41 -4.92
N MET A 992 10.37 -27.77 -5.58
CA MET A 992 11.01 -26.89 -6.56
C MET A 992 10.10 -26.66 -7.77
N ALA A 993 9.54 -27.73 -8.35
CA ALA A 993 8.66 -27.63 -9.51
C ALA A 993 7.35 -26.90 -9.19
N GLY A 994 6.85 -26.99 -7.96
CA GLY A 994 5.74 -26.16 -7.47
C GLY A 994 6.13 -24.69 -7.26
N LEU A 995 7.37 -24.36 -6.90
CA LEU A 995 7.77 -22.95 -6.71
C LEU A 995 8.28 -22.27 -7.99
N LEU A 996 8.64 -23.04 -9.03
CA LEU A 996 9.14 -22.50 -10.30
C LEU A 996 8.11 -21.62 -11.05
N PRO A 997 6.83 -22.01 -11.18
CA PRO A 997 5.80 -21.15 -11.78
C PRO A 997 5.71 -19.79 -11.11
N ILE A 998 5.78 -19.73 -9.77
CA ILE A 998 5.80 -18.47 -9.02
C ILE A 998 7.02 -17.63 -9.40
N MET A 999 8.20 -18.26 -9.45
CA MET A 999 9.47 -17.57 -9.71
C MET A 999 9.58 -17.03 -11.14
N TRP A 1000 8.86 -17.61 -12.10
CA TRP A 1000 8.84 -17.20 -13.51
C TRP A 1000 7.56 -16.51 -13.95
N SER A 1001 6.59 -16.32 -13.06
CA SER A 1001 5.37 -15.57 -13.36
C SER A 1001 5.69 -14.13 -13.79
N THR A 1002 5.01 -13.65 -14.82
CA THR A 1002 5.20 -12.30 -15.40
C THR A 1002 3.96 -11.41 -15.27
N GLY A 1003 2.94 -11.81 -14.50
CA GLY A 1003 1.72 -11.03 -14.29
C GLY A 1003 1.80 -10.04 -13.12
N ALA A 1004 0.74 -9.25 -12.95
CA ALA A 1004 0.60 -8.31 -11.83
C ALA A 1004 0.70 -9.05 -10.48
N GLY A 1005 1.54 -8.56 -9.58
CA GLY A 1005 1.77 -9.21 -8.28
C GLY A 1005 2.92 -10.20 -8.25
N SER A 1006 3.48 -10.56 -9.42
CA SER A 1006 4.57 -11.52 -9.49
C SER A 1006 5.86 -11.00 -8.87
N GLU A 1007 6.11 -9.70 -8.85
CA GLU A 1007 7.39 -9.12 -8.41
C GLU A 1007 7.70 -9.45 -6.95
N VAL A 1008 6.71 -9.33 -6.06
CA VAL A 1008 6.86 -9.71 -4.65
C VAL A 1008 7.03 -11.22 -4.52
N MET A 1009 6.21 -12.00 -5.24
CA MET A 1009 6.17 -13.45 -5.13
C MET A 1009 7.47 -14.12 -5.62
N ARG A 1010 8.08 -13.60 -6.69
CA ARG A 1010 9.38 -14.07 -7.22
C ARG A 1010 10.50 -13.89 -6.20
N ARG A 1011 10.49 -12.78 -5.45
CA ARG A 1011 11.47 -12.48 -4.40
C ARG A 1011 11.33 -13.37 -3.17
N ILE A 1012 10.13 -13.86 -2.88
CA ILE A 1012 9.89 -14.85 -1.81
C ILE A 1012 10.30 -16.26 -2.27
N ALA A 1013 9.99 -16.63 -3.53
CA ALA A 1013 10.22 -17.97 -4.06
C ALA A 1013 11.71 -18.25 -4.38
N ALA A 1014 12.46 -17.28 -4.89
CA ALA A 1014 13.85 -17.49 -5.29
C ALA A 1014 14.76 -18.03 -4.16
N PRO A 1015 14.77 -17.46 -2.94
CA PRO A 1015 15.52 -18.04 -1.82
C PRO A 1015 15.16 -19.49 -1.53
N MET A 1016 13.86 -19.83 -1.61
CA MET A 1016 13.40 -21.20 -1.38
C MET A 1016 13.88 -22.16 -2.47
N VAL A 1017 13.73 -21.80 -3.76
CA VAL A 1017 14.15 -22.65 -4.88
C VAL A 1017 15.66 -22.91 -4.84
N GLY A 1018 16.46 -21.84 -4.74
CA GLY A 1018 17.92 -21.96 -4.67
C GLY A 1018 18.36 -22.71 -3.41
N GLY A 1019 17.73 -22.41 -2.28
CA GLY A 1019 18.04 -23.05 -1.01
C GLY A 1019 17.72 -24.54 -0.99
N MET A 1020 16.63 -24.97 -1.63
CA MET A 1020 16.26 -26.38 -1.74
C MET A 1020 17.30 -27.20 -2.51
N ILE A 1021 17.94 -26.63 -3.53
CA ILE A 1021 19.06 -27.29 -4.25
C ILE A 1021 20.21 -27.58 -3.28
N SER A 1022 20.68 -26.55 -2.57
CA SER A 1022 21.79 -26.70 -1.62
C SER A 1022 21.41 -27.62 -0.44
N SER A 1023 20.22 -27.46 0.12
CA SER A 1023 19.68 -28.32 1.19
C SER A 1023 19.67 -29.80 0.78
N THR A 1024 19.34 -30.10 -0.48
CA THR A 1024 19.32 -31.47 -1.00
C THR A 1024 20.71 -32.09 -1.05
N VAL A 1025 21.69 -31.35 -1.56
CA VAL A 1025 23.09 -31.78 -1.58
C VAL A 1025 23.56 -32.06 -0.16
N LEU A 1026 23.33 -31.15 0.79
CA LEU A 1026 23.72 -31.36 2.18
C LEU A 1026 23.02 -32.57 2.81
N THR A 1027 21.70 -32.68 2.63
CA THR A 1027 20.90 -33.73 3.27
C THR A 1027 21.35 -35.11 2.81
N LEU A 1028 21.64 -35.28 1.51
CA LEU A 1028 22.07 -36.57 0.97
C LEU A 1028 23.57 -36.82 1.17
N VAL A 1029 24.42 -35.80 1.11
CA VAL A 1029 25.88 -35.99 1.14
C VAL A 1029 26.46 -35.77 2.53
N VAL A 1030 26.15 -34.62 3.14
CA VAL A 1030 26.87 -34.15 4.34
C VAL A 1030 26.28 -34.72 5.63
N ILE A 1031 24.94 -34.84 5.74
CA ILE A 1031 24.30 -35.43 6.93
C ILE A 1031 24.81 -36.86 7.20
N PRO A 1032 24.84 -37.80 6.23
CA PRO A 1032 25.36 -39.15 6.48
C PRO A 1032 26.81 -39.17 6.96
N ALA A 1033 27.66 -38.30 6.40
CA ALA A 1033 29.06 -38.18 6.81
C ALA A 1033 29.20 -37.69 8.26
N ILE A 1034 28.42 -36.67 8.65
CA ILE A 1034 28.40 -36.15 10.03
C ILE A 1034 27.82 -37.21 10.99
N TYR A 1035 26.71 -37.84 10.63
CA TYR A 1035 26.08 -38.89 11.45
C TYR A 1035 27.04 -40.06 11.70
N ALA A 1036 27.71 -40.56 10.65
CA ALA A 1036 28.69 -41.63 10.75
C ALA A 1036 29.93 -41.26 11.60
N LEU A 1037 30.34 -39.99 11.62
CA LEU A 1037 31.41 -39.50 12.50
C LEU A 1037 30.97 -39.46 13.96
N VAL A 1038 29.78 -38.93 14.24
CA VAL A 1038 29.24 -38.78 15.60
C VAL A 1038 28.95 -40.15 16.23
N GLU A 1039 28.26 -41.03 15.51
CA GLU A 1039 27.98 -42.39 16.01
C GLU A 1039 29.23 -43.27 16.02
N GLY A 1040 30.15 -43.09 15.07
CA GLY A 1040 31.45 -43.76 15.10
C GLY A 1040 32.29 -43.37 16.31
N TRP A 1041 32.22 -42.11 16.75
CA TRP A 1041 32.88 -41.65 17.98
C TRP A 1041 32.20 -42.20 19.24
N ARG A 1042 30.86 -42.28 19.27
CA ARG A 1042 30.09 -42.90 20.36
C ARG A 1042 30.39 -44.40 20.52
N LEU A 1043 30.48 -45.13 19.41
CA LEU A 1043 30.90 -46.54 19.39
C LEU A 1043 32.30 -46.73 20.00
N ARG A 1044 33.25 -45.83 19.68
CA ARG A 1044 34.61 -45.85 20.26
C ARG A 1044 34.62 -45.53 21.75
N ARG A 1045 33.79 -44.58 22.19
CA ARG A 1045 33.73 -44.15 23.60
C ARG A 1045 33.05 -45.18 24.51
N ASN A 1046 31.98 -45.82 24.03
CA ASN A 1046 31.30 -46.91 24.76
C ASN A 1046 32.05 -48.25 24.69
N GLY A 1047 33.04 -48.37 23.80
CA GLY A 1047 33.99 -49.49 23.76
C GLY A 1047 35.27 -49.28 24.58
N GLY A 1048 35.43 -48.13 25.24
CA GLY A 1048 36.65 -47.71 25.95
C GLY A 1048 36.61 -47.84 27.48
N GLY A 1049 35.59 -48.48 28.06
CA GLY A 1049 35.58 -48.89 29.46
C GLY A 1049 35.80 -50.39 29.54
N ALA A 1050 37.06 -50.78 29.75
CA ALA A 1050 37.42 -52.09 30.27
C ALA A 1050 37.21 -52.11 31.79
#